data_AF-A0A0D8I8H6-F1
#
_entry.id   AF-A0A0D8I8H6-F1
#
_cell.length_a   1.000
_cell.length_b   1.000
_cell.length_c   1.000
_cell.angle_alpha   90.00
_cell.angle_beta   90.00
_cell.angle_gamma   90.00
#
_symmetry.space_group_name_H-M   'P 1'
#
loop_
_entity.id
_entity.type
_entity.pdbx_description
1 polymer ?
#
loop_
_entity_poly.entity_id
_entity_poly.type
_entity_poly.pdbx_seq_one_letter_code
_entity_poly.pdbx_strand_id
1 'polypeptide(L)'
;MEARQIGLLGLLSGEDRRFIIPVFQRNYDWKAEQCIQLFKDIESVEIDEERKSHFLGTIVYISNSEVDMIDFHEYVLIDGQQRITTTILLLKALHDTLQEKEDKECINLRNRIYDFYLTNRYADEVHKFRLKPMIDDDVVFQRLMNNDFDFIDKTSRIYKNYILFIELINNSQMSVMEIFEGIKKLIVVYIGLKRGEDDPQLIFESLNSTGLSLSEADLIRNYILMEREPSEQEELYKKYWYKIEKILGNENISDFIRDYLTMKQNDIPNKNNIYVEFKKYVRKNSYQNIELILEDILYYSKIYVRFLNDIEVDKDIKEVIKDIRDLKVTVSYPFLMEVYSDYEQGIISKEVLINTYKLIETYVFRRLICDSPTNSLNKVFKNLAKELKENKDYENRYYDYLVSILLNKKYSAAFPLDSEFKHEFLTRNMYKFKHSRYLLEHLENENNKEKVDVNTLSIEHIMPQKLDAKWTLKLGNNAQSIHGKYLHNIGNLTLTGYNSNLSNKSFEDKKIILEKSRLKLNENLYSSESWNEEEIEKRANELFKTAIKCWKMPKVDEKLIHSVEFIEKEFFDLSDEIDVTGRKPIAFEILGQKHTVNSWKSFMYEASKILYNLEEKIFKTFVYDNDFSGRKSRIISSRKDMREPVQITDGIFIETNLNANSVLNYVKLMMEKYEMSDEDMRFWIK
;
A
#
# COMPACT_ATOMS: atom_id res chain seq x y z
N MET A 1 2.74 -1.97 37.55
CA MET A 1 3.58 -2.93 36.80
C MET A 1 4.55 -3.70 37.72
N GLU A 2 4.51 -5.04 37.72
CA GLU A 2 5.52 -5.90 38.33
C GLU A 2 6.26 -6.72 37.25
N ALA A 3 7.59 -6.68 37.22
CA ALA A 3 8.42 -7.44 36.27
C ALA A 3 9.33 -8.42 37.02
N ARG A 4 9.30 -9.71 36.65
CA ARG A 4 10.17 -10.73 37.24
C ARG A 4 10.69 -11.71 36.19
N GLN A 5 11.89 -12.21 36.39
CA GLN A 5 12.47 -13.27 35.58
C GLN A 5 12.00 -14.63 36.09
N ILE A 6 11.56 -15.51 35.19
CA ILE A 6 11.12 -16.87 35.51
C ILE A 6 11.51 -17.84 34.38
N GLY A 7 11.68 -19.13 34.72
CA GLY A 7 11.75 -20.18 33.71
C GLY A 7 10.41 -20.30 32.98
N LEU A 8 10.46 -20.48 31.66
CA LEU A 8 9.26 -20.52 30.81
C LEU A 8 8.28 -21.62 31.23
N LEU A 9 8.79 -22.81 31.54
CA LEU A 9 7.95 -23.89 32.06
C LEU A 9 7.36 -23.58 33.43
N GLY A 10 8.08 -22.83 34.28
CA GLY A 10 7.56 -22.37 35.57
C GLY A 10 6.41 -21.35 35.43
N LEU A 11 6.44 -20.53 34.37
CA LEU A 11 5.32 -19.66 34.02
C LEU A 11 4.09 -20.48 33.58
N LEU A 12 4.31 -21.51 32.78
CA LEU A 12 3.24 -22.37 32.24
C LEU A 12 2.63 -23.32 33.29
N SER A 13 3.39 -23.79 34.28
CA SER A 13 2.95 -24.83 35.23
C SER A 13 2.22 -24.37 36.48
N GLY A 14 1.85 -23.09 36.61
CA GLY A 14 1.14 -22.62 37.80
C GLY A 14 -0.21 -23.33 37.98
N GLU A 15 -0.65 -23.48 39.24
CA GLU A 15 -1.93 -24.10 39.58
C GLU A 15 -3.08 -23.37 38.86
N ASP A 16 -3.87 -24.14 38.11
CA ASP A 16 -5.13 -23.72 37.48
C ASP A 16 -5.03 -22.37 36.72
N ARG A 17 -3.99 -22.26 35.89
CA ARG A 17 -3.73 -21.08 35.04
C ARG A 17 -4.12 -21.32 33.60
N ARG A 18 -4.72 -20.31 32.97
CA ARG A 18 -5.00 -20.30 31.54
C ARG A 18 -4.54 -18.99 30.91
N PHE A 19 -3.82 -19.08 29.80
CA PHE A 19 -3.45 -17.95 28.97
C PHE A 19 -4.48 -17.73 27.88
N ILE A 20 -4.95 -16.50 27.74
CA ILE A 20 -5.92 -16.10 26.73
C ILE A 20 -5.25 -15.16 25.75
N ILE A 21 -5.34 -15.49 24.47
CA ILE A 21 -5.01 -14.56 23.39
C ILE A 21 -6.30 -13.81 23.02
N PRO A 22 -6.43 -12.52 23.39
CA PRO A 22 -7.65 -11.75 23.15
C PRO A 22 -7.79 -11.36 21.68
N VAL A 23 -9.00 -10.99 21.27
CA VAL A 23 -9.36 -10.66 19.88
C VAL A 23 -8.61 -9.46 19.29
N PHE A 24 -8.00 -8.63 20.13
CA PHE A 24 -7.18 -7.51 19.68
C PHE A 24 -5.75 -7.90 19.28
N GLN A 25 -5.31 -9.09 19.67
CA GLN A 25 -4.07 -9.70 19.18
C GLN A 25 -4.27 -10.34 17.82
N ARG A 26 -3.17 -10.52 17.06
CA ARG A 26 -3.19 -11.26 15.79
C ARG A 26 -3.09 -12.77 15.99
N ASN A 27 -3.58 -13.53 15.02
CA ASN A 27 -3.34 -14.98 14.91
C ASN A 27 -1.84 -15.33 14.96
N TYR A 28 -1.56 -16.62 15.16
CA TYR A 28 -0.24 -17.21 15.14
C TYR A 28 0.45 -17.01 13.79
N ASP A 29 1.60 -16.34 13.82
CA ASP A 29 2.29 -15.80 12.65
C ASP A 29 3.79 -16.18 12.63
N TRP A 30 4.29 -16.95 13.59
CA TRP A 30 5.63 -17.56 13.44
C TRP A 30 5.65 -18.52 12.25
N LYS A 31 6.69 -18.39 11.44
CA LYS A 31 7.06 -19.23 10.29
C LYS A 31 8.10 -20.26 10.72
N ALA A 32 8.41 -21.17 9.81
CA ALA A 32 9.37 -22.25 10.04
C ALA A 32 10.73 -21.75 10.51
N GLU A 33 11.20 -20.60 10.01
CA GLU A 33 12.50 -20.04 10.37
C GLU A 33 12.59 -19.72 11.87
N GLN A 34 11.55 -19.13 12.46
CA GLN A 34 11.52 -18.85 13.90
C GLN A 34 11.45 -20.14 14.74
N CYS A 35 10.68 -21.13 14.30
CA CYS A 35 10.59 -22.42 14.99
C CYS A 35 11.92 -23.18 14.97
N ILE A 36 12.60 -23.22 13.83
CA ILE A 36 13.93 -23.84 13.69
C ILE A 36 14.94 -23.11 14.56
N GLN A 37 14.91 -21.77 14.60
CA GLN A 37 15.81 -21.00 15.45
C GLN A 37 15.58 -21.32 16.93
N LEU A 38 14.33 -21.32 17.40
CA LEU A 38 13.99 -21.71 18.77
C LEU A 38 14.51 -23.12 19.12
N PHE A 39 14.32 -24.09 18.21
CA PHE A 39 14.79 -25.45 18.43
C PHE A 39 16.32 -25.53 18.54
N LYS A 40 17.05 -24.85 17.65
CA LYS A 40 18.52 -24.74 17.73
C LYS A 40 18.98 -24.07 19.00
N ASP A 41 18.27 -23.06 19.47
CA ASP A 41 18.58 -22.37 20.72
C ASP A 41 18.44 -23.32 21.92
N ILE A 42 17.41 -24.19 21.92
CA ILE A 42 17.20 -25.25 22.92
C ILE A 42 18.33 -26.29 22.87
N GLU A 43 18.70 -26.78 21.67
CA GLU A 43 19.81 -27.73 21.54
C GLU A 43 21.13 -27.08 22.04
N SER A 44 21.38 -25.82 21.68
CA SER A 44 22.61 -25.12 22.04
C SER A 44 22.77 -24.91 23.54
N VAL A 45 21.69 -24.58 24.27
CA VAL A 45 21.74 -24.36 25.73
C VAL A 45 21.81 -25.67 26.50
N GLU A 46 21.44 -26.78 25.88
CA GLU A 46 21.62 -28.08 26.50
C GLU A 46 23.05 -28.60 26.35
N ILE A 47 23.64 -28.44 25.15
CA ILE A 47 25.00 -28.91 24.85
C ILE A 47 26.08 -28.06 25.53
N ASP A 48 25.87 -26.76 25.65
CA ASP A 48 26.84 -25.83 26.24
C ASP A 48 26.70 -25.76 27.76
N GLU A 49 27.57 -26.48 28.48
CA GLU A 49 27.60 -26.51 29.95
C GLU A 49 27.87 -25.12 30.59
N GLU A 50 28.51 -24.19 29.87
CA GLU A 50 28.74 -22.83 30.36
C GLU A 50 27.48 -21.96 30.23
N ARG A 51 26.58 -22.30 29.30
CA ARG A 51 25.35 -21.56 29.03
C ARG A 51 24.20 -22.02 29.92
N LYS A 52 24.09 -21.40 31.10
CA LYS A 52 23.08 -21.77 32.12
C LYS A 52 21.61 -21.53 31.73
N SER A 53 21.34 -20.61 30.79
CA SER A 53 19.98 -20.28 30.38
C SER A 53 19.94 -19.58 29.02
N HIS A 54 18.77 -19.61 28.37
CA HIS A 54 18.52 -18.88 27.13
C HIS A 54 17.33 -17.92 27.31
N PHE A 55 17.54 -16.64 27.00
CA PHE A 55 16.50 -15.61 27.11
C PHE A 55 15.61 -15.57 25.88
N LEU A 56 14.33 -15.93 26.06
CA LEU A 56 13.36 -16.00 24.97
C LEU A 56 12.63 -14.65 24.72
N GLY A 57 12.67 -13.73 25.68
CA GLY A 57 12.03 -12.42 25.59
C GLY A 57 11.09 -12.11 26.75
N THR A 58 10.20 -11.16 26.51
CA THR A 58 9.21 -10.67 27.47
C THR A 58 7.82 -11.26 27.17
N ILE A 59 7.06 -11.50 28.23
CA ILE A 59 5.63 -11.86 28.17
C ILE A 59 4.87 -10.88 29.06
N VAL A 60 3.86 -10.23 28.50
CA VAL A 60 3.06 -9.22 29.22
C VAL A 60 1.63 -9.68 29.27
N TYR A 61 1.01 -9.59 30.45
CA TYR A 61 -0.37 -10.04 30.64
C TYR A 61 -1.14 -9.15 31.63
N ILE A 62 -2.47 -9.27 31.57
CA ILE A 62 -3.42 -8.74 32.54
C ILE A 62 -4.15 -9.91 33.21
N SER A 63 -4.30 -9.89 34.53
CA SER A 63 -5.16 -10.87 35.25
C SER A 63 -6.64 -10.55 35.02
N ASN A 64 -7.44 -11.54 34.67
CA ASN A 64 -8.87 -11.37 34.43
C ASN A 64 -9.70 -11.56 35.71
N SER A 65 -9.79 -10.50 36.53
CA SER A 65 -10.43 -10.53 37.85
C SER A 65 -11.92 -10.91 37.87
N GLU A 66 -12.61 -10.93 36.73
CA GLU A 66 -14.03 -11.31 36.63
C GLU A 66 -14.27 -12.82 36.49
N VAL A 67 -13.27 -13.57 35.98
CA VAL A 67 -13.32 -15.04 35.79
C VAL A 67 -12.47 -15.77 36.83
N ASP A 68 -11.77 -15.01 37.69
CA ASP A 68 -11.04 -15.54 38.84
C ASP A 68 -12.05 -16.17 39.84
N MET A 69 -12.46 -17.41 39.56
CA MET A 69 -13.02 -18.30 40.56
C MET A 69 -11.95 -18.54 41.62
N ILE A 70 -12.36 -18.93 42.83
CA ILE A 70 -11.49 -19.03 44.02
C ILE A 70 -10.15 -19.78 43.74
N ASP A 71 -10.12 -20.68 42.75
CA ASP A 71 -8.95 -21.48 42.39
C ASP A 71 -8.55 -21.44 40.89
N PHE A 72 -9.10 -20.60 39.99
CA PHE A 72 -8.73 -20.61 38.54
C PHE A 72 -8.39 -19.21 38.01
N HIS A 73 -7.21 -19.04 37.40
CA HIS A 73 -6.68 -17.73 37.01
C HIS A 73 -6.53 -17.60 35.48
N GLU A 74 -7.18 -16.60 34.90
CA GLU A 74 -7.05 -16.29 33.48
C GLU A 74 -6.11 -15.10 33.22
N TYR A 75 -5.08 -15.33 32.41
CA TYR A 75 -4.08 -14.35 32.03
C TYR A 75 -4.28 -13.93 30.58
N VAL A 76 -4.79 -12.72 30.37
CA VAL A 76 -4.98 -12.13 29.04
C VAL A 76 -3.64 -11.61 28.54
N LEU A 77 -3.12 -12.20 27.46
CA LEU A 77 -1.82 -11.85 26.88
C LEU A 77 -1.89 -10.52 26.11
N ILE A 78 -1.01 -9.59 26.49
CA ILE A 78 -0.78 -8.30 25.82
C ILE A 78 0.42 -8.39 24.88
N ASP A 79 1.46 -9.12 25.27
CA ASP A 79 2.61 -9.45 24.41
C ASP A 79 3.18 -10.84 24.76
N GLY A 80 3.91 -11.44 23.82
CA GLY A 80 4.50 -12.77 23.97
C GLY A 80 3.61 -13.92 23.51
N GLN A 81 2.46 -13.62 22.91
CA GLN A 81 1.50 -14.62 22.41
C GLN A 81 2.11 -15.65 21.44
N GLN A 82 3.00 -15.22 20.55
CA GLN A 82 3.67 -16.10 19.58
C GLN A 82 4.64 -17.08 20.27
N ARG A 83 5.33 -16.63 21.34
CA ARG A 83 6.28 -17.44 22.11
C ARG A 83 5.54 -18.50 22.93
N ILE A 84 4.48 -18.11 23.63
CA ILE A 84 3.64 -19.04 24.40
C ILE A 84 3.04 -20.11 23.48
N THR A 85 2.42 -19.68 22.37
CA THR A 85 1.82 -20.60 21.40
C THR A 85 2.84 -21.60 20.87
N THR A 86 3.99 -21.11 20.38
CA THR A 86 5.04 -21.98 19.83
C THR A 86 5.58 -22.97 20.86
N THR A 87 5.77 -22.52 22.10
CA THR A 87 6.26 -23.39 23.19
C THR A 87 5.26 -24.50 23.49
N ILE A 88 3.97 -24.19 23.50
CA ILE A 88 2.90 -25.18 23.70
C ILE A 88 2.85 -26.18 22.53
N LEU A 89 3.06 -25.72 21.29
CA LEU A 89 3.14 -26.62 20.12
C LEU A 89 4.35 -27.56 20.20
N LEU A 90 5.52 -27.06 20.63
CA LEU A 90 6.71 -27.88 20.85
C LEU A 90 6.48 -28.91 21.97
N LEU A 91 5.87 -28.50 23.09
CA LEU A 91 5.52 -29.43 24.17
C LEU A 91 4.51 -30.49 23.72
N LYS A 92 3.52 -30.11 22.90
CA LYS A 92 2.60 -31.07 22.28
C LYS A 92 3.32 -32.05 21.37
N ALA A 93 4.27 -31.57 20.56
CA ALA A 93 5.08 -32.43 19.71
C ALA A 93 5.91 -33.43 20.54
N LEU A 94 6.58 -32.97 21.60
CA LEU A 94 7.31 -33.84 22.54
C LEU A 94 6.39 -34.89 23.18
N HIS A 95 5.21 -34.47 23.65
CA HIS A 95 4.21 -35.37 24.23
C HIS A 95 3.81 -36.49 23.26
N ASP A 96 3.65 -36.17 21.98
CA ASP A 96 3.20 -37.15 20.97
C ASP A 96 4.32 -38.04 20.45
N THR A 97 5.57 -37.57 20.49
CA THR A 97 6.73 -38.41 20.18
C THR A 97 7.02 -39.46 21.26
N LEU A 98 6.66 -39.18 22.51
CA LEU A 98 6.79 -40.13 23.63
C LEU A 98 5.74 -41.24 23.49
N GLN A 99 6.18 -42.49 23.31
CA GLN A 99 5.29 -43.64 23.11
C GLN A 99 5.00 -44.40 24.42
N GLU A 100 3.81 -45.01 24.53
CA GLU A 100 3.40 -45.81 25.70
C GLU A 100 4.23 -47.08 25.93
N LYS A 101 5.05 -47.48 24.95
CA LYS A 101 5.93 -48.66 25.03
C LYS A 101 7.36 -48.32 25.44
N GLU A 102 7.64 -47.07 25.76
CA GLU A 102 8.95 -46.62 26.24
C GLU A 102 9.16 -46.94 27.73
N ASP A 103 10.35 -46.63 28.25
CA ASP A 103 10.66 -46.82 29.64
C ASP A 103 9.77 -45.98 30.59
N LYS A 104 9.85 -46.29 31.88
CA LYS A 104 9.04 -45.63 32.92
C LYS A 104 9.29 -44.11 32.98
N GLU A 105 10.48 -43.65 32.59
CA GLU A 105 10.86 -42.25 32.64
C GLU A 105 10.16 -41.46 31.54
N CYS A 106 10.13 -41.98 30.31
CA CYS A 106 9.41 -41.41 29.18
C CYS A 106 7.89 -41.32 29.44
N ILE A 107 7.30 -42.36 30.04
CA ILE A 107 5.87 -42.35 30.44
C ILE A 107 5.60 -41.25 31.47
N ASN A 108 6.48 -41.09 32.46
CA ASN A 108 6.34 -40.03 33.47
C ASN A 108 6.49 -38.64 32.85
N LEU A 109 7.44 -38.45 31.93
CA LEU A 109 7.59 -37.18 31.23
C LEU A 109 6.35 -36.86 30.38
N ARG A 110 5.83 -37.84 29.64
CA ARG A 110 4.61 -37.67 28.84
C ARG A 110 3.43 -37.18 29.68
N ASN A 111 3.17 -37.87 30.80
CA ASN A 111 2.11 -37.48 31.74
C ASN A 111 2.36 -36.10 32.34
N ARG A 112 3.62 -35.81 32.70
CA ARG A 112 4.02 -34.49 33.21
C ARG A 112 3.75 -33.38 32.20
N ILE A 113 4.08 -33.59 30.92
CA ILE A 113 3.84 -32.58 29.90
C ILE A 113 2.35 -32.30 29.75
N TYR A 114 1.55 -33.36 29.70
CA TYR A 114 0.10 -33.26 29.55
C TYR A 114 -0.56 -32.56 30.75
N ASP A 115 -0.28 -33.01 31.96
CA ASP A 115 -0.93 -32.54 33.19
C ASP A 115 -0.47 -31.12 33.61
N PHE A 116 0.79 -30.75 33.37
CA PHE A 116 1.35 -29.49 33.87
C PHE A 116 1.46 -28.38 32.83
N TYR A 117 1.55 -28.69 31.53
CA TYR A 117 1.81 -27.65 30.52
C TYR A 117 0.77 -27.57 29.40
N LEU A 118 0.03 -28.64 29.12
CA LEU A 118 -0.99 -28.65 28.06
C LEU A 118 -2.41 -28.48 28.62
N THR A 119 -2.70 -29.09 29.76
CA THR A 119 -4.05 -29.12 30.35
C THR A 119 -4.11 -28.63 31.79
N ASN A 120 -5.31 -28.32 32.26
CA ASN A 120 -5.68 -28.08 33.65
C ASN A 120 -6.56 -29.25 34.10
N ARG A 121 -6.02 -30.17 34.92
CA ARG A 121 -6.68 -31.43 35.29
C ARG A 121 -8.06 -31.25 35.95
N TYR A 122 -8.24 -30.19 36.72
CA TYR A 122 -9.47 -29.95 37.51
C TYR A 122 -10.43 -28.93 36.88
N ALA A 123 -10.07 -28.39 35.71
CA ALA A 123 -10.91 -27.44 35.00
C ALA A 123 -12.03 -28.14 34.21
N ASP A 124 -13.10 -27.41 33.89
CA ASP A 124 -14.14 -27.91 32.99
C ASP A 124 -13.62 -28.07 31.54
N GLU A 125 -14.40 -28.69 30.66
CA GLU A 125 -13.99 -28.90 29.26
C GLU A 125 -13.71 -27.59 28.50
N VAL A 126 -14.33 -26.47 28.89
CA VAL A 126 -14.10 -25.16 28.26
C VAL A 126 -12.75 -24.56 28.67
N HIS A 127 -12.30 -24.84 29.89
CA HIS A 127 -11.09 -24.32 30.52
C HIS A 127 -9.94 -25.34 30.58
N LYS A 128 -10.15 -26.52 29.99
CA LYS A 128 -9.24 -27.67 29.98
C LYS A 128 -7.85 -27.34 29.44
N PHE A 129 -7.74 -26.60 28.34
CA PHE A 129 -6.44 -26.28 27.74
C PHE A 129 -5.84 -25.01 28.33
N ARG A 130 -4.52 -25.05 28.58
CA ARG A 130 -3.78 -23.92 29.17
C ARG A 130 -3.65 -22.70 28.28
N LEU A 131 -3.93 -22.83 26.98
CA LEU A 131 -3.97 -21.72 26.04
C LEU A 131 -5.33 -21.70 25.35
N LYS A 132 -5.94 -20.51 25.29
CA LYS A 132 -7.03 -20.17 24.40
C LYS A 132 -6.47 -19.25 23.29
N PRO A 133 -6.22 -19.76 22.08
CA PRO A 133 -5.78 -18.95 20.96
C PRO A 133 -6.86 -17.96 20.48
N MET A 134 -6.49 -17.14 19.50
CA MET A 134 -7.43 -16.27 18.79
C MET A 134 -8.43 -17.12 17.99
N ILE A 135 -9.61 -16.56 17.68
CA ILE A 135 -10.78 -17.32 17.20
C ILE A 135 -10.49 -18.19 15.96
N ASP A 136 -9.75 -17.66 14.98
CA ASP A 136 -9.46 -18.39 13.74
C ASP A 136 -8.47 -19.56 13.98
N ASP A 137 -7.60 -19.45 14.98
CA ASP A 137 -6.60 -20.46 15.35
C ASP A 137 -7.13 -21.51 16.34
N ASP A 138 -8.10 -21.13 17.19
CA ASP A 138 -8.64 -21.98 18.26
C ASP A 138 -9.19 -23.30 17.70
N VAL A 139 -9.89 -23.27 16.56
CA VAL A 139 -10.44 -24.51 15.95
C VAL A 139 -9.33 -25.52 15.61
N VAL A 140 -8.23 -25.06 14.99
CA VAL A 140 -7.10 -25.92 14.62
C VAL A 140 -6.36 -26.40 15.87
N PHE A 141 -6.18 -25.50 16.84
CA PHE A 141 -5.53 -25.80 18.10
C PHE A 141 -6.29 -26.86 18.93
N GLN A 142 -7.59 -26.71 19.09
CA GLN A 142 -8.45 -27.64 19.84
C GLN A 142 -8.43 -29.03 19.20
N ARG A 143 -8.54 -29.10 17.86
CA ARG A 143 -8.43 -30.36 17.11
C ARG A 143 -7.07 -31.02 17.31
N LEU A 144 -5.99 -30.25 17.20
CA LEU A 144 -4.63 -30.72 17.43
C LEU A 144 -4.45 -31.26 18.86
N MET A 145 -4.94 -30.55 19.86
CA MET A 145 -4.81 -30.95 21.27
C MET A 145 -5.61 -32.22 21.59
N ASN A 146 -6.75 -32.43 20.93
CA ASN A 146 -7.57 -33.63 21.07
C ASN A 146 -7.15 -34.80 20.15
N ASN A 147 -6.07 -34.65 19.38
CA ASN A 147 -5.64 -35.63 18.36
C ASN A 147 -6.71 -35.94 17.30
N ASP A 148 -7.58 -34.96 16.99
CA ASP A 148 -8.56 -35.05 15.91
C ASP A 148 -7.96 -34.47 14.62
N PHE A 149 -7.45 -35.35 13.76
CA PHE A 149 -6.76 -34.98 12.52
C PHE A 149 -7.64 -35.10 11.26
N ASP A 150 -8.87 -35.60 11.36
CA ASP A 150 -9.68 -35.94 10.20
C ASP A 150 -10.10 -34.72 9.38
N PHE A 151 -10.34 -33.58 10.05
CA PHE A 151 -10.74 -32.32 9.41
C PHE A 151 -9.90 -31.12 9.86
N ILE A 152 -8.65 -31.37 10.25
CA ILE A 152 -7.73 -30.30 10.63
C ILE A 152 -7.27 -29.52 9.39
N ASP A 153 -7.25 -28.19 9.47
CA ASP A 153 -6.71 -27.35 8.40
C ASP A 153 -5.18 -27.47 8.37
N LYS A 154 -4.67 -28.25 7.41
CA LYS A 154 -3.24 -28.48 7.21
C LYS A 154 -2.50 -27.26 6.65
N THR A 155 -3.23 -26.24 6.20
CA THR A 155 -2.63 -25.00 5.70
C THR A 155 -2.28 -24.02 6.83
N SER A 156 -2.89 -24.18 8.01
CA SER A 156 -2.64 -23.37 9.21
C SER A 156 -1.19 -23.48 9.70
N ARG A 157 -0.68 -22.36 10.21
CA ARG A 157 0.67 -22.28 10.81
C ARG A 157 0.79 -23.09 12.09
N ILE A 158 -0.30 -23.22 12.85
CA ILE A 158 -0.35 -24.07 14.04
C ILE A 158 -0.02 -25.51 13.67
N TYR A 159 -0.73 -26.07 12.68
CA TYR A 159 -0.51 -27.43 12.23
C TYR A 159 0.87 -27.61 11.60
N LYS A 160 1.28 -26.70 10.69
CA LYS A 160 2.59 -26.77 10.02
C LYS A 160 3.75 -26.73 11.01
N ASN A 161 3.71 -25.83 11.99
CA ASN A 161 4.81 -25.71 12.96
C ASN A 161 4.81 -26.87 13.96
N TYR A 162 3.65 -27.41 14.32
CA TYR A 162 3.58 -28.66 15.10
C TYR A 162 4.25 -29.82 14.36
N ILE A 163 3.91 -30.05 13.07
CA ILE A 163 4.54 -31.09 12.26
C ILE A 163 6.04 -30.85 12.11
N LEU A 164 6.46 -29.60 11.89
CA LEU A 164 7.87 -29.24 11.86
C LEU A 164 8.59 -29.61 13.17
N PHE A 165 7.98 -29.39 14.34
CA PHE A 165 8.59 -29.81 15.60
C PHE A 165 8.70 -31.33 15.73
N ILE A 166 7.69 -32.10 15.29
CA ILE A 166 7.79 -33.57 15.22
C ILE A 166 8.99 -33.97 14.35
N GLU A 167 9.15 -33.35 13.18
CA GLU A 167 10.29 -33.61 12.27
C GLU A 167 11.63 -33.23 12.90
N LEU A 168 11.72 -32.08 13.57
CA LEU A 168 12.94 -31.62 14.24
C LEU A 168 13.34 -32.56 15.39
N ILE A 169 12.37 -32.98 16.21
CA ILE A 169 12.61 -33.92 17.32
C ILE A 169 13.11 -35.26 16.77
N ASN A 170 12.43 -35.83 15.77
CA ASN A 170 12.80 -37.13 15.21
C ASN A 170 14.17 -37.13 14.49
N ASN A 171 14.60 -35.98 13.98
CA ASN A 171 15.89 -35.84 13.28
C ASN A 171 17.01 -35.31 14.20
N SER A 172 16.71 -34.92 15.45
CA SER A 172 17.72 -34.46 16.39
C SER A 172 18.61 -35.62 16.83
N GLN A 173 19.86 -35.29 17.17
CA GLN A 173 20.78 -36.23 17.81
C GLN A 173 20.54 -36.32 19.32
N MET A 174 19.77 -35.39 19.88
CA MET A 174 19.40 -35.37 21.30
C MET A 174 18.18 -36.25 21.54
N SER A 175 18.16 -36.91 22.69
CA SER A 175 16.99 -37.58 23.21
C SER A 175 15.88 -36.58 23.56
N VAL A 176 14.63 -37.05 23.57
CA VAL A 176 13.47 -36.26 23.99
C VAL A 176 13.64 -35.70 25.41
N MET A 177 14.32 -36.44 26.30
CA MET A 177 14.65 -36.01 27.65
C MET A 177 15.61 -34.82 27.65
N GLU A 178 16.70 -34.90 26.88
CA GLU A 178 17.67 -33.80 26.75
C GLU A 178 17.03 -32.55 26.15
N ILE A 179 16.16 -32.71 25.13
CA ILE A 179 15.40 -31.59 24.56
C ILE A 179 14.52 -30.94 25.64
N PHE A 180 13.83 -31.75 26.47
CA PHE A 180 13.00 -31.23 27.55
C PHE A 180 13.82 -30.51 28.64
N GLU A 181 15.02 -31.00 28.99
CA GLU A 181 15.94 -30.28 29.88
C GLU A 181 16.39 -28.95 29.28
N GLY A 182 16.67 -28.89 27.98
CA GLY A 182 16.96 -27.66 27.26
C GLY A 182 15.81 -26.64 27.35
N ILE A 183 14.55 -27.11 27.24
CA ILE A 183 13.37 -26.24 27.39
C ILE A 183 13.27 -25.67 28.81
N LYS A 184 13.65 -26.41 29.86
CA LYS A 184 13.67 -25.89 31.24
C LYS A 184 14.66 -24.73 31.41
N LYS A 185 15.71 -24.67 30.59
CA LYS A 185 16.72 -23.59 30.59
C LYS A 185 16.24 -22.32 29.87
N LEU A 186 15.05 -22.34 29.25
CA LEU A 186 14.45 -21.13 28.67
C LEU A 186 13.91 -20.22 29.77
N ILE A 187 14.34 -18.95 29.75
CA ILE A 187 13.91 -17.92 30.69
C ILE A 187 13.19 -16.79 29.96
N VAL A 188 12.20 -16.21 30.63
CA VAL A 188 11.42 -15.07 30.17
C VAL A 188 11.32 -14.02 31.27
N VAL A 189 11.15 -12.77 30.87
CA VAL A 189 10.68 -11.71 31.78
C VAL A 189 9.17 -11.67 31.67
N TYR A 190 8.46 -11.96 32.75
CA TYR A 190 7.02 -11.81 32.78
C TYR A 190 6.66 -10.49 33.45
N ILE A 191 5.69 -9.78 32.86
CA ILE A 191 5.22 -8.49 33.34
C ILE A 191 3.72 -8.59 33.59
N GLY A 192 3.34 -8.46 34.86
CA GLY A 192 1.94 -8.35 35.28
C GLY A 192 1.48 -6.90 35.28
N LEU A 193 0.44 -6.62 34.49
CA LEU A 193 -0.22 -5.31 34.47
C LEU A 193 -1.46 -5.32 35.36
N LYS A 194 -1.67 -4.22 36.07
CA LYS A 194 -2.87 -3.98 36.87
C LYS A 194 -3.86 -3.13 36.10
N ARG A 195 -5.09 -3.64 35.94
CA ARG A 195 -6.18 -2.85 35.33
C ARG A 195 -6.39 -1.54 36.08
N GLY A 196 -6.52 -0.44 35.34
CA GLY A 196 -6.78 0.90 35.89
C GLY A 196 -5.57 1.65 36.46
N GLU A 197 -4.47 0.97 36.78
CA GLU A 197 -3.19 1.60 37.18
C GLU A 197 -2.20 1.68 36.01
N ASP A 198 -2.05 0.59 35.28
CA ASP A 198 -1.16 0.50 34.12
C ASP A 198 -1.96 0.71 32.83
N ASP A 199 -1.41 1.46 31.87
CA ASP A 199 -1.98 1.63 30.53
C ASP A 199 -1.46 0.52 29.59
N PRO A 200 -2.28 -0.50 29.27
CA PRO A 200 -1.81 -1.63 28.46
C PRO A 200 -1.45 -1.23 27.04
N GLN A 201 -2.08 -0.18 26.50
CA GLN A 201 -1.87 0.30 25.14
C GLN A 201 -0.50 0.99 25.03
N LEU A 202 -0.17 1.90 25.96
CA LEU A 202 1.16 2.52 25.97
C LEU A 202 2.29 1.50 26.15
N ILE A 203 2.07 0.50 27.02
CA ILE A 203 3.04 -0.57 27.24
C ILE A 203 3.20 -1.43 25.98
N PHE A 204 2.09 -1.79 25.33
CA PHE A 204 2.10 -2.53 24.07
C PHE A 204 2.83 -1.76 22.95
N GLU A 205 2.55 -0.47 22.77
CA GLU A 205 3.23 0.38 21.78
C GLU A 205 4.75 0.44 22.03
N SER A 206 5.14 0.59 23.31
CA SER A 206 6.56 0.66 23.68
C SER A 206 7.32 -0.64 23.38
N LEU A 207 6.71 -1.79 23.62
CA LEU A 207 7.35 -3.10 23.46
C LEU A 207 7.46 -3.51 21.98
N ASN A 208 6.42 -3.22 21.18
CA ASN A 208 6.40 -3.58 19.77
C ASN A 208 7.42 -2.81 18.90
N SER A 209 8.01 -1.73 19.42
CA SER A 209 9.11 -1.02 18.75
C SER A 209 10.38 -1.88 18.55
N THR A 210 10.49 -3.01 19.26
CA THR A 210 11.70 -3.87 19.27
C THR A 210 11.48 -5.31 18.76
N GLY A 211 10.24 -5.68 18.41
CA GLY A 211 9.83 -7.03 18.04
C GLY A 211 9.54 -7.24 16.55
N LEU A 212 8.89 -8.36 16.19
CA LEU A 212 8.37 -8.55 14.83
C LEU A 212 7.28 -7.50 14.57
N SER A 213 7.51 -6.64 13.57
CA SER A 213 6.66 -5.49 13.30
C SER A 213 5.21 -5.91 13.06
N LEU A 214 4.30 -5.31 13.84
CA LEU A 214 2.87 -5.41 13.60
C LEU A 214 2.50 -4.63 12.33
N SER A 215 1.45 -5.07 11.66
CA SER A 215 0.87 -4.27 10.59
C SER A 215 0.15 -3.05 11.16
N GLU A 216 0.01 -1.98 10.38
CA GLU A 216 -0.80 -0.82 10.76
C GLU A 216 -2.25 -1.24 11.10
N ALA A 217 -2.79 -2.22 10.37
CA ALA A 217 -4.09 -2.82 10.67
C ALA A 217 -4.15 -3.48 12.05
N ASP A 218 -3.11 -4.22 12.46
CA ASP A 218 -3.03 -4.81 13.80
C ASP A 218 -2.98 -3.73 14.88
N LEU A 219 -2.21 -2.66 14.68
CA LEU A 219 -2.13 -1.53 15.60
C LEU A 219 -3.49 -0.82 15.74
N ILE A 220 -4.20 -0.63 14.63
CA ILE A 220 -5.55 -0.04 14.63
C ILE A 220 -6.55 -0.96 15.37
N ARG A 221 -6.57 -2.26 15.08
CA ARG A 221 -7.42 -3.23 15.81
C ARG A 221 -7.14 -3.17 17.30
N ASN A 222 -5.86 -3.17 17.67
CA ASN A 222 -5.41 -3.09 19.05
C ASN A 222 -5.95 -1.84 19.74
N TYR A 223 -5.79 -0.69 19.10
CA TYR A 223 -6.23 0.59 19.62
C TYR A 223 -7.72 0.68 19.87
N ILE A 224 -8.52 0.12 18.96
CA ILE A 224 -9.99 0.14 19.04
C ILE A 224 -10.50 -0.72 20.22
N LEU A 225 -9.81 -1.82 20.53
CA LEU A 225 -10.33 -2.86 21.41
C LEU A 225 -9.66 -2.90 22.81
N MET A 226 -8.39 -2.53 22.95
CA MET A 226 -7.61 -2.83 24.16
C MET A 226 -8.10 -2.13 25.44
N GLU A 227 -8.68 -0.92 25.34
CA GLU A 227 -9.22 -0.17 26.48
C GLU A 227 -10.69 -0.52 26.83
N ARG A 228 -11.23 -1.59 26.23
CA ARG A 228 -12.63 -2.03 26.44
C ARG A 228 -12.72 -3.26 27.32
N GLU A 229 -13.89 -3.50 27.89
CA GLU A 229 -14.14 -4.73 28.66
C GLU A 229 -14.19 -5.97 27.75
N PRO A 230 -13.82 -7.18 28.22
CA PRO A 230 -13.70 -8.36 27.37
C PRO A 230 -14.95 -8.70 26.53
N SER A 231 -16.15 -8.49 27.08
CA SER A 231 -17.42 -8.73 26.37
C SER A 231 -17.60 -7.77 25.20
N GLU A 232 -17.31 -6.49 25.41
CA GLU A 232 -17.37 -5.44 24.38
C GLU A 232 -16.28 -5.66 23.31
N GLN A 233 -15.08 -6.10 23.71
CA GLN A 233 -14.02 -6.48 22.78
C GLN A 233 -14.50 -7.55 21.80
N GLU A 234 -15.07 -8.65 22.31
CA GLU A 234 -15.58 -9.74 21.48
C GLU A 234 -16.75 -9.28 20.59
N GLU A 235 -17.65 -8.44 21.11
CA GLU A 235 -18.76 -7.90 20.34
C GLU A 235 -18.28 -7.03 19.17
N LEU A 236 -17.45 -6.02 19.44
CA LEU A 236 -16.93 -5.11 18.41
C LEU A 236 -16.10 -5.86 17.36
N TYR A 237 -15.29 -6.83 17.80
CA TYR A 237 -14.51 -7.66 16.88
C TYR A 237 -15.43 -8.48 15.96
N LYS A 238 -16.36 -9.27 16.52
CA LYS A 238 -17.25 -10.14 15.71
C LYS A 238 -18.20 -9.33 14.83
N LYS A 239 -18.71 -8.20 15.33
CA LYS A 239 -19.69 -7.38 14.62
C LYS A 239 -19.08 -6.62 13.46
N TYR A 240 -17.85 -6.10 13.62
CA TYR A 240 -17.21 -5.21 12.64
C TYR A 240 -15.87 -5.75 12.13
N TRP A 241 -14.86 -5.83 13.00
CA TRP A 241 -13.47 -6.04 12.54
C TRP A 241 -13.26 -7.38 11.83
N TYR A 242 -13.82 -8.46 12.37
CA TYR A 242 -13.79 -9.79 11.74
C TYR A 242 -14.38 -9.77 10.33
N LYS A 243 -15.48 -9.03 10.11
CA LYS A 243 -16.09 -8.90 8.79
C LYS A 243 -15.18 -8.12 7.83
N ILE A 244 -14.53 -7.05 8.31
CA ILE A 244 -13.55 -6.28 7.52
C ILE A 244 -12.40 -7.20 7.09
N GLU A 245 -11.86 -8.01 8.01
CA GLU A 245 -10.79 -8.97 7.72
C GLU A 245 -11.21 -10.00 6.66
N LYS A 246 -12.43 -10.54 6.75
CA LYS A 246 -12.94 -11.49 5.74
C LYS A 246 -13.27 -10.85 4.39
N ILE A 247 -13.66 -9.58 4.37
CA ILE A 247 -13.98 -8.86 3.11
C ILE A 247 -12.68 -8.50 2.36
N LEU A 248 -11.70 -7.93 3.05
CA LEU A 248 -10.52 -7.34 2.42
C LEU A 248 -9.31 -8.28 2.36
N GLY A 249 -9.20 -9.23 3.28
CA GLY A 249 -7.93 -9.90 3.56
C GLY A 249 -6.97 -8.99 4.34
N ASN A 250 -6.20 -9.56 5.27
CA ASN A 250 -5.36 -8.80 6.20
C ASN A 250 -4.32 -7.91 5.50
N GLU A 251 -3.87 -8.30 4.32
CA GLU A 251 -2.89 -7.56 3.52
C GLU A 251 -3.41 -6.24 2.95
N ASN A 252 -4.73 -6.10 2.75
CA ASN A 252 -5.32 -4.92 2.12
C ASN A 252 -5.89 -3.92 3.13
N ILE A 253 -6.04 -4.29 4.41
CA ILE A 253 -6.68 -3.43 5.43
C ILE A 253 -5.90 -2.13 5.62
N SER A 254 -4.56 -2.18 5.68
CA SER A 254 -3.74 -0.99 5.88
C SER A 254 -3.92 0.02 4.75
N ASP A 255 -3.85 -0.42 3.49
CA ASP A 255 -4.05 0.46 2.32
C ASP A 255 -5.50 0.98 2.26
N PHE A 256 -6.49 0.14 2.58
CA PHE A 256 -7.88 0.56 2.71
C PHE A 256 -8.06 1.65 3.78
N ILE A 257 -7.55 1.48 4.99
CA ILE A 257 -7.70 2.48 6.05
C ILE A 257 -7.02 3.80 5.66
N ARG A 258 -5.87 3.73 4.97
CA ARG A 258 -5.23 4.93 4.43
C ARG A 258 -6.11 5.67 3.43
N ASP A 259 -6.75 4.94 2.52
CA ASP A 259 -7.66 5.53 1.52
C ASP A 259 -8.96 6.06 2.18
N TYR A 260 -9.48 5.34 3.17
CA TYR A 260 -10.61 5.76 4.01
C TYR A 260 -10.30 7.07 4.75
N LEU A 261 -9.15 7.16 5.41
CA LEU A 261 -8.72 8.39 6.10
C LEU A 261 -8.50 9.54 5.10
N THR A 262 -8.00 9.24 3.90
CA THR A 262 -7.86 10.22 2.83
C THR A 262 -9.20 10.85 2.46
N MET A 263 -10.22 10.01 2.26
CA MET A 263 -11.58 10.45 1.99
C MET A 263 -12.16 11.25 3.17
N LYS A 264 -12.01 10.78 4.41
CA LYS A 264 -12.62 11.42 5.60
C LYS A 264 -11.96 12.72 6.03
N GLN A 265 -10.66 12.85 5.84
CA GLN A 265 -9.90 14.01 6.32
C GLN A 265 -9.48 14.96 5.22
N ASN A 266 -9.67 14.57 3.94
CA ASN A 266 -9.07 15.24 2.79
C ASN A 266 -7.55 15.40 3.00
N ASP A 267 -6.91 14.37 3.56
CA ASP A 267 -5.46 14.34 3.78
C ASP A 267 -4.88 12.94 3.65
N ILE A 268 -3.72 12.79 2.98
CA ILE A 268 -3.17 11.48 2.63
C ILE A 268 -2.17 11.05 3.71
N PRO A 269 -2.49 10.04 4.54
CA PRO A 269 -1.55 9.55 5.53
C PRO A 269 -0.31 8.94 4.87
N ASN A 270 0.85 9.12 5.50
CA ASN A 270 2.04 8.34 5.17
C ASN A 270 1.76 6.85 5.49
N LYS A 271 2.20 5.94 4.61
CA LYS A 271 1.97 4.48 4.77
C LYS A 271 2.50 3.92 6.08
N ASN A 272 3.54 4.52 6.66
CA ASN A 272 4.13 4.07 7.93
C ASN A 272 3.51 4.74 9.17
N ASN A 273 2.59 5.71 8.98
CA ASN A 273 1.99 6.48 10.06
C ASN A 273 0.44 6.41 10.03
N ILE A 274 -0.14 5.41 9.36
CA ILE A 274 -1.60 5.26 9.22
C ILE A 274 -2.25 5.15 10.59
N TYR A 275 -1.64 4.39 11.49
CA TYR A 275 -2.05 4.22 12.87
C TYR A 275 -2.08 5.55 13.64
N VAL A 276 -1.03 6.35 13.51
CA VAL A 276 -0.92 7.66 14.18
C VAL A 276 -2.01 8.60 13.69
N GLU A 277 -2.23 8.65 12.37
CA GLU A 277 -3.29 9.48 11.78
C GLU A 277 -4.70 8.95 12.12
N PHE A 278 -4.87 7.63 12.24
CA PHE A 278 -6.12 7.02 12.70
C PHE A 278 -6.44 7.43 14.15
N LYS A 279 -5.45 7.39 15.05
CA LYS A 279 -5.63 7.87 16.44
C LYS A 279 -6.05 9.34 16.48
N LYS A 280 -5.41 10.19 15.69
CA LYS A 280 -5.78 11.61 15.57
C LYS A 280 -7.22 11.77 15.07
N TYR A 281 -7.60 11.00 14.06
CA TYR A 281 -8.96 10.99 13.51
C TYR A 281 -10.01 10.60 14.56
N VAL A 282 -9.79 9.50 15.29
CA VAL A 282 -10.71 9.05 16.36
C VAL A 282 -10.80 10.10 17.47
N ARG A 283 -9.67 10.65 17.93
CA ARG A 283 -9.66 11.71 18.97
C ARG A 283 -10.41 12.97 18.53
N LYS A 284 -10.23 13.40 17.28
CA LYS A 284 -10.95 14.56 16.70
C LYS A 284 -12.45 14.32 16.60
N ASN A 285 -12.86 13.06 16.39
CA ASN A 285 -14.25 12.63 16.33
C ASN A 285 -14.71 11.95 17.63
N SER A 286 -14.10 12.28 18.77
CA SER A 286 -14.36 11.65 20.08
C SER A 286 -15.81 11.82 20.59
N TYR A 287 -16.58 12.75 20.01
CA TYR A 287 -18.02 12.87 20.24
C TYR A 287 -18.83 11.75 19.56
N GLN A 288 -18.27 11.07 18.57
CA GLN A 288 -18.87 9.89 17.93
C GLN A 288 -18.43 8.65 18.70
N ASN A 289 -19.38 7.75 18.96
CA ASN A 289 -19.08 6.43 19.51
C ASN A 289 -18.12 5.70 18.53
N ILE A 290 -17.08 5.04 19.04
CA ILE A 290 -16.14 4.24 18.23
C ILE A 290 -16.86 3.21 17.36
N GLU A 291 -18.01 2.72 17.83
CA GLU A 291 -18.87 1.82 17.08
C GLU A 291 -19.38 2.44 15.76
N LEU A 292 -19.72 3.73 15.73
CA LEU A 292 -20.14 4.43 14.51
C LEU A 292 -18.99 4.55 13.52
N ILE A 293 -17.76 4.77 14.02
CA ILE A 293 -16.56 4.79 13.19
C ILE A 293 -16.34 3.38 12.58
N LEU A 294 -16.48 2.32 13.39
CA LEU A 294 -16.36 0.94 12.90
C LEU A 294 -17.46 0.56 11.90
N GLU A 295 -18.68 1.04 12.10
CA GLU A 295 -19.80 0.83 11.18
C GLU A 295 -19.51 1.47 9.82
N ASP A 296 -19.02 2.70 9.82
CA ASP A 296 -18.66 3.44 8.61
C ASP A 296 -17.43 2.81 7.91
N ILE A 297 -16.41 2.38 8.65
CA ILE A 297 -15.28 1.60 8.11
C ILE A 297 -15.78 0.29 7.47
N LEU A 298 -16.67 -0.46 8.14
CA LEU A 298 -17.24 -1.69 7.59
C LEU A 298 -18.03 -1.41 6.31
N TYR A 299 -18.82 -0.34 6.27
CA TYR A 299 -19.54 0.07 5.07
C TYR A 299 -18.59 0.34 3.90
N TYR A 300 -17.57 1.20 4.08
CA TYR A 300 -16.62 1.49 3.01
C TYR A 300 -15.72 0.30 2.64
N SER A 301 -15.47 -0.65 3.56
CA SER A 301 -14.74 -1.87 3.21
C SER A 301 -15.46 -2.72 2.16
N LYS A 302 -16.80 -2.74 2.19
CA LYS A 302 -17.64 -3.46 1.22
C LYS A 302 -17.61 -2.80 -0.16
N ILE A 303 -17.45 -1.48 -0.21
CA ILE A 303 -17.27 -0.73 -1.45
C ILE A 303 -15.84 -0.96 -1.97
N TYR A 304 -14.82 -0.82 -1.11
CA TYR A 304 -13.42 -0.94 -1.48
C TYR A 304 -13.09 -2.29 -2.14
N VAL A 305 -13.61 -3.39 -1.60
CA VAL A 305 -13.36 -4.74 -2.14
C VAL A 305 -13.84 -4.90 -3.59
N ARG A 306 -14.80 -4.09 -4.07
CA ARG A 306 -15.25 -4.11 -5.47
C ARG A 306 -14.15 -3.65 -6.43
N PHE A 307 -13.27 -2.76 -5.98
CA PHE A 307 -12.12 -2.32 -6.77
C PHE A 307 -10.97 -3.33 -6.76
N LEU A 308 -10.87 -4.16 -5.71
CA LEU A 308 -9.88 -5.22 -5.61
C LEU A 308 -10.29 -6.49 -6.37
N ASN A 309 -11.55 -6.90 -6.21
CA ASN A 309 -12.06 -8.21 -6.60
C ASN A 309 -13.29 -8.09 -7.50
N ASP A 310 -13.49 -9.07 -8.39
CA ASP A 310 -14.56 -9.03 -9.39
C ASP A 310 -15.92 -9.47 -8.83
N ILE A 311 -16.41 -8.72 -7.83
CA ILE A 311 -17.61 -9.05 -7.05
C ILE A 311 -18.84 -8.20 -7.40
N GLU A 312 -18.69 -7.21 -8.30
CA GLU A 312 -19.80 -6.36 -8.71
C GLU A 312 -20.86 -7.18 -9.48
N VAL A 313 -22.12 -6.98 -9.12
CA VAL A 313 -23.26 -7.74 -9.66
C VAL A 313 -23.82 -7.05 -10.89
N ASP A 314 -23.89 -5.72 -10.87
CA ASP A 314 -24.37 -4.96 -12.01
C ASP A 314 -23.34 -5.00 -13.15
N LYS A 315 -23.75 -5.52 -14.31
CA LYS A 315 -22.84 -5.75 -15.44
C LYS A 315 -22.17 -4.47 -15.96
N ASP A 316 -22.89 -3.35 -15.96
CA ASP A 316 -22.38 -2.10 -16.53
C ASP A 316 -21.41 -1.42 -15.55
N ILE A 317 -21.70 -1.48 -14.25
CA ILE A 317 -20.80 -0.96 -13.19
C ILE A 317 -19.55 -1.85 -13.10
N LYS A 318 -19.73 -3.17 -13.16
CA LYS A 318 -18.64 -4.15 -13.16
C LYS A 318 -17.62 -3.87 -14.26
N GLU A 319 -18.10 -3.51 -15.46
CA GLU A 319 -17.24 -3.18 -16.59
C GLU A 319 -16.35 -1.97 -16.31
N VAL A 320 -16.92 -0.84 -15.86
CA VAL A 320 -16.12 0.36 -15.58
C VAL A 320 -15.19 0.18 -14.37
N ILE A 321 -15.57 -0.64 -13.38
CA ILE A 321 -14.69 -0.99 -12.26
C ILE A 321 -13.53 -1.88 -12.73
N LYS A 322 -13.78 -2.81 -13.66
CA LYS A 322 -12.73 -3.63 -14.29
C LYS A 322 -11.72 -2.72 -14.98
N ASP A 323 -12.16 -1.72 -15.73
CA ASP A 323 -11.27 -0.80 -16.44
C ASP A 323 -10.38 -0.01 -15.47
N ILE A 324 -10.94 0.50 -14.37
CA ILE A 324 -10.19 1.15 -13.29
C ILE A 324 -9.12 0.22 -12.67
N ARG A 325 -9.45 -1.07 -12.50
CA ARG A 325 -8.55 -2.08 -11.93
C ARG A 325 -7.43 -2.45 -12.89
N ASP A 326 -7.75 -2.67 -14.16
CA ASP A 326 -6.80 -3.04 -15.20
C ASP A 326 -5.81 -1.90 -15.47
N LEU A 327 -6.28 -0.65 -15.38
CA LEU A 327 -5.46 0.55 -15.48
C LEU A 327 -4.62 0.81 -14.22
N LYS A 328 -4.98 0.19 -13.08
CA LYS A 328 -4.37 0.31 -11.75
C LYS A 328 -4.42 1.71 -11.17
N VAL A 329 -5.58 2.36 -11.25
CA VAL A 329 -5.80 3.73 -10.74
C VAL A 329 -6.06 3.75 -9.23
N THR A 330 -5.21 3.13 -8.42
CA THR A 330 -5.44 2.97 -6.98
C THR A 330 -5.55 4.30 -6.23
N VAL A 331 -4.80 5.32 -6.66
CA VAL A 331 -4.84 6.68 -6.09
C VAL A 331 -6.19 7.38 -6.21
N SER A 332 -7.08 6.88 -7.07
CA SER A 332 -8.44 7.41 -7.22
C SER A 332 -9.46 6.77 -6.27
N TYR A 333 -9.12 5.65 -5.62
CA TYR A 333 -10.06 4.88 -4.81
C TYR A 333 -10.74 5.68 -3.69
N PRO A 334 -10.08 6.61 -2.97
CA PRO A 334 -10.77 7.47 -2.00
C PRO A 334 -11.96 8.21 -2.63
N PHE A 335 -11.76 8.83 -3.80
CA PHE A 335 -12.80 9.53 -4.53
C PHE A 335 -13.84 8.57 -5.10
N LEU A 336 -13.41 7.46 -5.73
CA LEU A 336 -14.34 6.52 -6.35
C LEU A 336 -15.26 5.83 -5.32
N MET A 337 -14.76 5.55 -4.11
CA MET A 337 -15.57 5.06 -2.99
C MET A 337 -16.65 6.06 -2.59
N GLU A 338 -16.32 7.34 -2.54
CA GLU A 338 -17.27 8.40 -2.21
C GLU A 338 -18.35 8.52 -3.30
N VAL A 339 -17.97 8.49 -4.58
CA VAL A 339 -18.93 8.48 -5.71
C VAL A 339 -19.83 7.24 -5.65
N TYR A 340 -19.28 6.06 -5.32
CA TYR A 340 -20.08 4.84 -5.19
C TYR A 340 -21.07 4.95 -4.02
N SER A 341 -20.62 5.55 -2.91
CA SER A 341 -21.45 5.81 -1.74
C SER A 341 -22.58 6.80 -2.07
N ASP A 342 -22.30 7.86 -2.84
CA ASP A 342 -23.30 8.80 -3.34
C ASP A 342 -24.37 8.07 -4.20
N TYR A 343 -23.96 7.05 -4.97
CA TYR A 343 -24.88 6.19 -5.73
C TYR A 343 -25.75 5.30 -4.82
N GLU A 344 -25.15 4.60 -3.85
CA GLU A 344 -25.91 3.74 -2.92
C GLU A 344 -26.89 4.55 -2.06
N GLN A 345 -26.57 5.80 -1.75
CA GLN A 345 -27.44 6.72 -1.01
C GLN A 345 -28.49 7.42 -1.90
N GLY A 346 -28.45 7.22 -3.22
CA GLY A 346 -29.41 7.81 -4.17
C GLY A 346 -29.18 9.29 -4.47
N ILE A 347 -28.01 9.84 -4.13
CA ILE A 347 -27.60 11.21 -4.49
C ILE A 347 -27.36 11.29 -6.01
N ILE A 348 -26.75 10.27 -6.59
CA ILE A 348 -26.50 10.17 -8.03
C ILE A 348 -27.16 8.94 -8.65
N SER A 349 -27.48 9.02 -9.94
CA SER A 349 -27.99 7.88 -10.69
C SER A 349 -26.88 6.91 -11.10
N LYS A 350 -27.26 5.67 -11.45
CA LYS A 350 -26.34 4.68 -12.05
C LYS A 350 -25.60 5.23 -13.28
N GLU A 351 -26.30 6.00 -14.11
CA GLU A 351 -25.71 6.60 -15.31
C GLU A 351 -24.60 7.60 -14.95
N VAL A 352 -24.83 8.44 -13.94
CA VAL A 352 -23.85 9.41 -13.44
C VAL A 352 -22.63 8.69 -12.86
N LEU A 353 -22.81 7.61 -12.11
CA LEU A 353 -21.72 6.77 -11.59
C LEU A 353 -20.85 6.21 -12.74
N ILE A 354 -21.47 5.57 -13.73
CA ILE A 354 -20.78 4.96 -14.87
C ILE A 354 -20.01 6.02 -15.67
N ASN A 355 -20.65 7.15 -15.97
CA ASN A 355 -20.02 8.25 -16.70
C ASN A 355 -18.86 8.85 -15.89
N THR A 356 -19.00 8.96 -14.57
CA THR A 356 -17.93 9.43 -13.68
C THR A 356 -16.72 8.50 -13.73
N TYR A 357 -16.91 7.18 -13.65
CA TYR A 357 -15.78 6.24 -13.69
C TYR A 357 -15.09 6.24 -15.05
N LYS A 358 -15.85 6.30 -16.15
CA LYS A 358 -15.31 6.48 -17.51
C LYS A 358 -14.52 7.78 -17.66
N LEU A 359 -14.99 8.88 -17.06
CA LEU A 359 -14.28 10.14 -17.07
C LEU A 359 -12.93 10.04 -16.35
N ILE A 360 -12.89 9.39 -15.18
CA ILE A 360 -11.65 9.16 -14.42
C ILE A 360 -10.69 8.25 -15.20
N GLU A 361 -11.20 7.17 -15.78
CA GLU A 361 -10.44 6.25 -16.63
C GLU A 361 -9.84 6.98 -17.85
N THR A 362 -10.66 7.77 -18.57
CA THR A 362 -10.21 8.60 -19.69
C THR A 362 -9.15 9.63 -19.28
N TYR A 363 -9.36 10.34 -18.18
CA TYR A 363 -8.40 11.31 -17.66
C TYR A 363 -7.05 10.66 -17.38
N VAL A 364 -7.05 9.52 -16.69
CA VAL A 364 -5.82 8.82 -16.32
C VAL A 364 -5.15 8.18 -17.53
N PHE A 365 -5.91 7.52 -18.40
CA PHE A 365 -5.36 6.86 -19.59
C PHE A 365 -4.70 7.86 -20.55
N ARG A 366 -5.35 9.00 -20.82
CA ARG A 366 -4.76 10.08 -21.62
C ARG A 366 -3.45 10.58 -21.01
N ARG A 367 -3.42 10.78 -19.68
CA ARG A 367 -2.22 11.20 -18.97
C ARG A 367 -1.09 10.17 -19.03
N LEU A 368 -1.41 8.89 -18.97
CA LEU A 368 -0.43 7.81 -19.12
C LEU A 368 0.19 7.78 -20.52
N ILE A 369 -0.62 8.01 -21.56
CA ILE A 369 -0.13 8.08 -22.94
C ILE A 369 0.74 9.33 -23.15
N CYS A 370 0.37 10.46 -22.55
CA CYS A 370 1.12 11.72 -22.64
C CYS A 370 2.29 11.86 -21.63
N ASP A 371 2.70 10.77 -20.96
CA ASP A 371 3.78 10.78 -19.95
C ASP A 371 3.66 11.89 -18.88
N SER A 372 2.42 12.22 -18.51
CA SER A 372 2.18 13.25 -17.50
C SER A 372 2.60 12.75 -16.10
N PRO A 373 3.27 13.58 -15.27
CA PRO A 373 3.79 13.15 -13.96
C PRO A 373 2.70 12.58 -13.05
N THR A 374 2.86 11.35 -12.55
CA THR A 374 1.81 10.68 -11.75
C THR A 374 1.63 11.26 -10.35
N ASN A 375 2.61 12.00 -9.84
CA ASN A 375 2.61 12.52 -8.46
C ASN A 375 1.44 13.49 -8.19
N SER A 376 0.97 14.21 -9.22
CA SER A 376 -0.15 15.13 -9.09
C SER A 376 -1.51 14.43 -8.92
N LEU A 377 -1.65 13.17 -9.34
CA LEU A 377 -2.92 12.43 -9.28
C LEU A 377 -3.43 12.28 -7.85
N ASN A 378 -2.54 12.01 -6.89
CA ASN A 378 -2.87 11.92 -5.47
C ASN A 378 -3.58 13.19 -4.98
N LYS A 379 -3.02 14.36 -5.30
CA LYS A 379 -3.57 15.67 -4.91
C LYS A 379 -4.87 15.98 -5.63
N VAL A 380 -4.99 15.61 -6.91
CA VAL A 380 -6.22 15.78 -7.69
C VAL A 380 -7.34 14.97 -7.06
N PHE A 381 -7.18 13.65 -6.90
CA PHE A 381 -8.24 12.78 -6.41
C PHE A 381 -8.58 13.01 -4.94
N LYS A 382 -7.60 13.33 -4.09
CA LYS A 382 -7.86 13.74 -2.70
C LYS A 382 -8.88 14.87 -2.64
N ASN A 383 -8.66 15.96 -3.40
CA ASN A 383 -9.49 17.16 -3.32
C ASN A 383 -10.78 17.11 -4.17
N LEU A 384 -10.92 16.13 -5.06
CA LEU A 384 -11.94 16.14 -6.11
C LEU A 384 -13.37 16.15 -5.55
N ALA A 385 -13.65 15.34 -4.53
CA ALA A 385 -14.95 15.31 -3.88
C ALA A 385 -15.27 16.62 -3.15
N LYS A 386 -14.27 17.18 -2.46
CA LYS A 386 -14.39 18.46 -1.76
C LYS A 386 -14.72 19.59 -2.74
N GLU A 387 -13.93 19.71 -3.81
CA GLU A 387 -14.14 20.72 -4.86
C GLU A 387 -15.52 20.56 -5.53
N LEU A 388 -15.99 19.33 -5.70
CA LEU A 388 -17.32 19.06 -6.24
C LEU A 388 -18.42 19.55 -5.29
N LYS A 389 -18.36 19.17 -4.01
CA LYS A 389 -19.37 19.48 -2.97
C LYS A 389 -19.42 20.96 -2.56
N GLU A 390 -18.39 21.75 -2.88
CA GLU A 390 -18.40 23.20 -2.70
C GLU A 390 -19.40 23.92 -3.66
N ASN A 391 -19.87 23.24 -4.71
CA ASN A 391 -20.86 23.78 -5.63
C ASN A 391 -22.30 23.55 -5.10
N LYS A 392 -23.09 24.62 -4.97
CA LYS A 392 -24.44 24.58 -4.37
C LYS A 392 -25.43 23.62 -5.03
N ASP A 393 -25.24 23.31 -6.31
CA ASP A 393 -26.13 22.46 -7.13
C ASP A 393 -25.42 21.17 -7.60
N TYR A 394 -24.41 20.71 -6.85
CA TYR A 394 -23.57 19.59 -7.26
C TYR A 394 -24.37 18.29 -7.45
N GLU A 395 -25.45 18.06 -6.70
CA GLU A 395 -26.26 16.83 -6.81
C GLU A 395 -26.96 16.72 -8.16
N ASN A 396 -27.59 17.82 -8.62
CA ASN A 396 -28.30 17.84 -9.91
C ASN A 396 -27.36 17.91 -11.11
N ARG A 397 -26.14 18.44 -10.91
CA ARG A 397 -25.15 18.70 -11.97
C ARG A 397 -23.80 18.04 -11.73
N TYR A 398 -23.84 16.89 -11.06
CA TYR A 398 -22.66 16.19 -10.55
C TYR A 398 -21.59 15.99 -11.62
N TYR A 399 -21.99 15.39 -12.74
CA TYR A 399 -21.10 15.09 -13.85
C TYR A 399 -20.55 16.36 -14.53
N ASP A 400 -21.39 17.39 -14.72
CA ASP A 400 -20.97 18.64 -15.36
C ASP A 400 -19.92 19.39 -14.53
N TYR A 401 -20.11 19.47 -13.21
CA TYR A 401 -19.15 20.09 -12.32
C TYR A 401 -17.85 19.30 -12.25
N LEU A 402 -17.93 17.97 -12.20
CA LEU A 402 -16.74 17.11 -12.22
C LEU A 402 -15.92 17.30 -13.51
N VAL A 403 -16.59 17.33 -14.67
CA VAL A 403 -15.93 17.62 -15.95
C VAL A 403 -15.28 19.00 -15.91
N SER A 404 -16.00 20.02 -15.44
CA SER A 404 -15.48 21.39 -15.34
C SER A 404 -14.25 21.48 -14.45
N ILE A 405 -14.26 20.79 -13.30
CA ILE A 405 -13.14 20.69 -12.37
C ILE A 405 -11.90 20.09 -13.02
N LEU A 406 -12.06 18.96 -13.72
CA LEU A 406 -10.93 18.27 -14.34
C LEU A 406 -10.38 19.04 -15.55
N LEU A 407 -11.24 19.66 -16.36
CA LEU A 407 -10.83 20.48 -17.50
C LEU A 407 -10.10 21.77 -17.08
N ASN A 408 -10.41 22.31 -15.90
CA ASN A 408 -9.74 23.48 -15.35
C ASN A 408 -8.39 23.19 -14.68
N LYS A 409 -8.01 21.91 -14.51
CA LYS A 409 -6.67 21.58 -14.00
C LYS A 409 -5.59 22.02 -15.00
N LYS A 410 -4.49 22.55 -14.47
CA LYS A 410 -3.36 23.10 -15.25
C LYS A 410 -2.06 22.34 -14.96
N TYR A 411 -1.06 22.53 -15.81
CA TYR A 411 0.30 22.01 -15.65
C TYR A 411 0.34 20.48 -15.45
N SER A 412 1.01 19.99 -14.41
CA SER A 412 1.15 18.56 -14.10
C SER A 412 -0.16 17.85 -13.78
N ALA A 413 -1.26 18.59 -13.55
CA ALA A 413 -2.60 18.05 -13.32
C ALA A 413 -3.52 18.20 -14.54
N ALA A 414 -3.05 18.80 -15.65
CA ALA A 414 -3.88 19.10 -16.80
C ALA A 414 -4.54 17.86 -17.41
N PHE A 415 -5.72 18.06 -17.99
CA PHE A 415 -6.40 17.06 -18.81
C PHE A 415 -5.84 17.12 -20.24
N PRO A 416 -5.16 16.08 -20.74
CA PRO A 416 -4.52 16.16 -22.05
C PRO A 416 -5.52 16.35 -23.19
N LEU A 417 -5.22 17.30 -24.08
CA LEU A 417 -6.05 17.64 -25.24
C LEU A 417 -5.94 16.58 -26.34
N ASP A 418 -6.90 16.57 -27.26
CA ASP A 418 -6.89 15.64 -28.40
C ASP A 418 -5.62 15.76 -29.26
N SER A 419 -5.06 16.96 -29.38
CA SER A 419 -3.82 17.20 -30.13
C SER A 419 -2.59 16.57 -29.46
N GLU A 420 -2.48 16.69 -28.14
CA GLU A 420 -1.38 16.12 -27.35
C GLU A 420 -1.50 14.60 -27.33
N PHE A 421 -2.72 14.11 -27.05
CA PHE A 421 -3.03 12.69 -27.07
C PHE A 421 -2.73 12.07 -28.45
N LYS A 422 -3.11 12.74 -29.54
CA LYS A 422 -2.78 12.29 -30.90
C LYS A 422 -1.29 12.24 -31.14
N HIS A 423 -0.56 13.29 -30.77
CA HIS A 423 0.88 13.34 -30.99
C HIS A 423 1.57 12.14 -30.34
N GLU A 424 1.37 11.96 -29.03
CA GLU A 424 2.01 10.90 -28.26
C GLU A 424 1.52 9.51 -28.67
N PHE A 425 0.23 9.36 -28.99
CA PHE A 425 -0.30 8.10 -29.52
C PHE A 425 0.43 7.64 -30.79
N LEU A 426 0.79 8.60 -31.66
CA LEU A 426 1.44 8.35 -32.95
C LEU A 426 2.97 8.30 -32.89
N THR A 427 3.62 8.69 -31.79
CA THR A 427 5.10 8.75 -31.72
C THR A 427 5.69 7.84 -30.65
N ARG A 428 4.93 7.51 -29.60
CA ARG A 428 5.39 6.75 -28.45
C ARG A 428 5.82 5.32 -28.80
N ASN A 429 6.78 4.81 -28.03
CA ASN A 429 7.08 3.39 -27.96
C ASN A 429 5.93 2.64 -27.23
N MET A 430 4.93 2.23 -28.01
CA MET A 430 3.79 1.48 -27.52
C MET A 430 4.08 0.02 -27.22
N TYR A 431 5.27 -0.51 -27.54
CA TYR A 431 5.59 -1.88 -27.14
C TYR A 431 6.10 -1.96 -25.69
N LYS A 432 6.84 -0.94 -25.25
CA LYS A 432 7.36 -0.83 -23.87
C LYS A 432 6.39 -0.12 -22.91
N PHE A 433 5.31 0.44 -23.42
CA PHE A 433 4.29 1.06 -22.59
C PHE A 433 3.63 0.00 -21.69
N LYS A 434 3.48 0.32 -20.39
CA LYS A 434 3.00 -0.67 -19.41
C LYS A 434 1.55 -1.10 -19.67
N HIS A 435 0.76 -0.23 -20.29
CA HIS A 435 -0.67 -0.42 -20.54
C HIS A 435 -0.99 -0.68 -22.01
N SER A 436 -0.03 -1.17 -22.80
CA SER A 436 -0.23 -1.46 -24.23
C SER A 436 -1.29 -2.50 -24.49
N ARG A 437 -1.38 -3.54 -23.64
CA ARG A 437 -2.43 -4.54 -23.77
C ARG A 437 -3.81 -3.92 -23.54
N TYR A 438 -3.95 -3.11 -22.50
CA TYR A 438 -5.17 -2.39 -22.18
C TYR A 438 -5.61 -1.49 -23.36
N LEU A 439 -4.65 -0.76 -23.96
CA LEU A 439 -4.88 0.04 -25.17
C LEU A 439 -5.43 -0.82 -26.32
N LEU A 440 -4.75 -1.92 -26.65
CA LEU A 440 -5.13 -2.78 -27.77
C LEU A 440 -6.46 -3.52 -27.54
N GLU A 441 -6.77 -3.87 -26.29
CA GLU A 441 -8.06 -4.47 -25.88
C GLU A 441 -9.22 -3.51 -26.18
N HIS A 442 -9.08 -2.25 -25.79
CA HIS A 442 -10.11 -1.23 -26.03
C HIS A 442 -10.27 -0.93 -27.52
N LEU A 443 -9.17 -0.85 -28.27
CA LEU A 443 -9.23 -0.67 -29.73
C LEU A 443 -9.93 -1.83 -30.45
N GLU A 444 -9.74 -3.06 -29.99
CA GLU A 444 -10.43 -4.25 -30.51
C GLU A 444 -11.94 -4.20 -30.20
N ASN A 445 -12.30 -3.83 -28.96
CA ASN A 445 -13.64 -4.02 -28.43
C ASN A 445 -14.59 -2.80 -28.55
N GLU A 446 -14.10 -1.59 -28.84
CA GLU A 446 -14.87 -0.32 -28.86
C GLU A 446 -16.17 -0.37 -29.69
N ASN A 447 -16.21 -1.14 -30.76
CA ASN A 447 -17.40 -1.32 -31.61
C ASN A 447 -17.65 -2.79 -31.90
N ASN A 448 -17.42 -3.65 -30.90
CA ASN A 448 -17.66 -5.07 -31.01
C ASN A 448 -18.71 -5.51 -29.98
N LYS A 449 -19.85 -6.00 -30.46
CA LYS A 449 -20.92 -6.52 -29.58
C LYS A 449 -20.49 -7.81 -28.90
N GLU A 450 -19.61 -8.58 -29.54
CA GLU A 450 -19.02 -9.81 -29.02
C GLU A 450 -17.61 -9.50 -28.56
N LYS A 451 -17.46 -9.13 -27.29
CA LYS A 451 -16.16 -8.77 -26.72
C LYS A 451 -15.18 -9.94 -26.81
N VAL A 452 -13.98 -9.65 -27.28
CA VAL A 452 -12.88 -10.59 -27.37
C VAL A 452 -12.03 -10.49 -26.12
N ASP A 453 -11.80 -11.63 -25.45
CA ASP A 453 -10.81 -11.75 -24.38
C ASP A 453 -9.40 -11.80 -25.00
N VAL A 454 -8.63 -10.74 -24.76
CA VAL A 454 -7.27 -10.60 -25.31
C VAL A 454 -6.18 -11.10 -24.37
N ASN A 455 -6.50 -11.60 -23.19
CA ASN A 455 -5.50 -11.99 -22.17
C ASN A 455 -4.61 -13.15 -22.62
N THR A 456 -5.14 -14.04 -23.45
CA THR A 456 -4.39 -15.16 -24.03
C THR A 456 -3.60 -14.78 -25.29
N LEU A 457 -3.80 -13.56 -25.80
CA LEU A 457 -3.16 -13.08 -27.01
C LEU A 457 -1.82 -12.40 -26.71
N SER A 458 -0.93 -12.49 -27.68
CA SER A 458 0.36 -11.82 -27.65
C SER A 458 0.34 -10.56 -28.51
N ILE A 459 1.17 -9.59 -28.13
CA ILE A 459 1.46 -8.41 -28.95
C ILE A 459 2.51 -8.81 -29.98
N GLU A 460 2.23 -8.57 -31.26
CA GLU A 460 3.11 -8.89 -32.39
C GLU A 460 3.50 -7.63 -33.17
N HIS A 461 4.72 -7.62 -33.69
CA HIS A 461 5.21 -6.58 -34.60
C HIS A 461 5.00 -6.99 -36.06
N ILE A 462 4.29 -6.20 -36.86
CA ILE A 462 4.09 -6.51 -38.28
C ILE A 462 5.44 -6.46 -39.03
N MET A 463 6.11 -5.32 -38.98
CA MET A 463 7.53 -5.19 -39.29
C MET A 463 8.35 -5.75 -38.12
N PRO A 464 9.15 -6.81 -38.32
CA PRO A 464 9.78 -7.55 -37.24
C PRO A 464 10.88 -6.77 -36.51
N GLN A 465 11.17 -7.19 -35.28
CA GLN A 465 12.26 -6.59 -34.47
C GLN A 465 13.65 -6.76 -35.10
N LYS A 466 13.85 -7.80 -35.91
CA LYS A 466 15.07 -7.99 -36.72
C LYS A 466 14.69 -7.95 -38.19
N LEU A 467 15.23 -6.96 -38.91
CA LEU A 467 15.10 -6.89 -40.36
C LEU A 467 15.94 -7.98 -41.02
N ASP A 468 15.33 -8.74 -41.92
CA ASP A 468 16.04 -9.60 -42.86
C ASP A 468 16.30 -8.86 -44.19
N ALA A 469 17.03 -9.49 -45.10
CA ALA A 469 17.32 -8.89 -46.40
C ALA A 469 16.04 -8.56 -47.21
N LYS A 470 14.97 -9.35 -47.05
CA LYS A 470 13.70 -9.12 -47.76
C LYS A 470 13.01 -7.86 -47.28
N TRP A 471 12.95 -7.66 -45.96
CA TRP A 471 12.40 -6.44 -45.36
C TRP A 471 13.24 -5.21 -45.70
N THR A 472 14.57 -5.32 -45.66
CA THR A 472 15.46 -4.21 -46.03
C THR A 472 15.26 -3.78 -47.48
N LEU A 473 15.10 -4.74 -48.41
CA LEU A 473 14.82 -4.42 -49.82
C LEU A 473 13.44 -3.76 -50.01
N LYS A 474 12.42 -4.18 -49.25
CA LYS A 474 11.06 -3.61 -49.34
C LYS A 474 10.94 -2.21 -48.74
N LEU A 475 11.65 -1.95 -47.65
CA LEU A 475 11.69 -0.63 -47.01
C LEU A 475 12.63 0.34 -47.74
N GLY A 476 13.47 -0.16 -48.67
CA GLY A 476 14.36 0.63 -49.50
C GLY A 476 15.53 1.26 -48.73
N ASN A 477 16.08 2.33 -49.29
CA ASN A 477 17.32 2.96 -48.79
C ASN A 477 17.22 3.52 -47.36
N ASN A 478 16.00 3.78 -46.87
CA ASN A 478 15.74 4.33 -45.53
C ASN A 478 15.33 3.25 -44.50
N ALA A 479 15.48 1.96 -44.81
CA ALA A 479 15.02 0.85 -43.98
C ALA A 479 15.40 0.98 -42.49
N GLN A 480 16.66 1.33 -42.20
CA GLN A 480 17.14 1.45 -40.82
C GLN A 480 16.49 2.62 -40.06
N SER A 481 16.23 3.73 -40.75
CA SER A 481 15.58 4.91 -40.16
C SER A 481 14.10 4.64 -39.90
N ILE A 482 13.40 4.04 -40.87
CA ILE A 482 12.00 3.64 -40.73
C ILE A 482 11.86 2.62 -39.59
N HIS A 483 12.75 1.63 -39.54
CA HIS A 483 12.74 0.63 -38.47
C HIS A 483 12.96 1.26 -37.10
N GLY A 484 13.97 2.11 -36.96
CA GLY A 484 14.24 2.80 -35.69
C GLY A 484 13.07 3.65 -35.20
N LYS A 485 12.35 4.33 -36.12
CA LYS A 485 11.23 5.22 -35.78
C LYS A 485 9.93 4.46 -35.51
N TYR A 486 9.58 3.47 -36.33
CA TYR A 486 8.25 2.86 -36.33
C TYR A 486 8.18 1.46 -35.72
N LEU A 487 9.30 0.82 -35.39
CA LEU A 487 9.30 -0.56 -34.89
C LEU A 487 8.31 -0.76 -33.74
N HIS A 488 8.32 0.13 -32.75
CA HIS A 488 7.47 0.01 -31.57
C HIS A 488 6.23 0.92 -31.59
N ASN A 489 5.92 1.49 -32.75
CA ASN A 489 4.80 2.40 -32.92
C ASN A 489 3.47 1.63 -32.96
N ILE A 490 2.38 2.27 -32.52
CA ILE A 490 1.03 1.66 -32.52
C ILE A 490 0.62 1.10 -33.88
N GLY A 491 0.97 1.78 -34.98
CA GLY A 491 0.63 1.32 -36.33
C GLY A 491 1.28 -0.01 -36.68
N ASN A 492 2.45 -0.31 -36.10
CA ASN A 492 3.21 -1.54 -36.34
C ASN A 492 2.87 -2.68 -35.36
N LEU A 493 2.02 -2.44 -34.36
CA LEU A 493 1.64 -3.43 -33.35
C LEU A 493 0.29 -4.06 -33.67
N THR A 494 0.11 -5.30 -33.24
CA THR A 494 -1.20 -5.94 -33.26
C THR A 494 -1.32 -7.04 -32.20
N LEU A 495 -2.52 -7.61 -32.06
CA LEU A 495 -2.78 -8.79 -31.24
C LEU A 495 -2.90 -10.05 -32.10
N THR A 496 -2.37 -11.16 -31.60
CA THR A 496 -2.44 -12.45 -32.28
C THR A 496 -2.27 -13.64 -31.32
N GLY A 497 -2.98 -14.73 -31.63
CA GLY A 497 -2.77 -16.06 -31.02
C GLY A 497 -1.75 -16.92 -31.78
N TYR A 498 -1.27 -16.48 -32.93
CA TYR A 498 -0.40 -17.25 -33.85
C TYR A 498 1.06 -16.78 -33.84
N ASN A 499 1.54 -16.25 -32.71
CA ASN A 499 2.83 -15.56 -32.64
C ASN A 499 4.02 -16.40 -33.14
N SER A 500 4.06 -17.68 -32.74
CA SER A 500 5.09 -18.64 -33.14
C SER A 500 5.15 -18.84 -34.66
N ASN A 501 4.04 -18.63 -35.38
CA ASN A 501 3.96 -18.78 -36.83
C ASN A 501 4.35 -17.52 -37.61
N LEU A 502 4.39 -16.35 -36.97
CA LEU A 502 4.58 -15.04 -37.60
C LEU A 502 6.06 -14.59 -37.62
N SER A 503 6.72 -14.54 -36.46
CA SER A 503 8.18 -14.29 -36.32
C SER A 503 8.74 -13.23 -37.30
N ASN A 504 9.90 -13.49 -37.93
CA ASN A 504 10.53 -12.58 -38.90
C ASN A 504 10.05 -12.79 -40.34
N LYS A 505 8.86 -13.37 -40.55
CA LYS A 505 8.34 -13.61 -41.90
C LYS A 505 8.08 -12.30 -42.65
N SER A 506 7.97 -12.41 -43.97
CA SER A 506 7.58 -11.29 -44.82
C SER A 506 6.16 -10.83 -44.50
N PHE A 507 5.83 -9.58 -44.84
CA PHE A 507 4.49 -9.06 -44.66
C PHE A 507 3.42 -9.93 -45.32
N GLU A 508 3.68 -10.43 -46.53
CA GLU A 508 2.75 -11.25 -47.31
C GLU A 508 2.46 -12.59 -46.61
N ASP A 509 3.50 -13.23 -46.06
CA ASP A 509 3.33 -14.45 -45.28
C ASP A 509 2.56 -14.19 -43.98
N LYS A 510 2.87 -13.07 -43.30
CA LYS A 510 2.15 -12.67 -42.08
C LYS A 510 0.68 -12.38 -42.36
N LYS A 511 0.39 -11.70 -43.47
CA LYS A 511 -0.96 -11.39 -43.93
C LYS A 511 -1.79 -12.66 -44.11
N ILE A 512 -1.29 -13.69 -44.79
CA ILE A 512 -1.99 -14.98 -44.98
C ILE A 512 -2.34 -15.65 -43.63
N ILE A 513 -1.45 -15.55 -42.65
CA ILE A 513 -1.68 -16.12 -41.32
C ILE A 513 -2.70 -15.27 -40.56
N LEU A 514 -2.53 -13.95 -40.59
CA LEU A 514 -3.41 -13.01 -39.91
C LEU A 514 -4.81 -13.02 -40.51
N GLU A 515 -5.01 -13.28 -41.81
CA GLU A 515 -6.34 -13.42 -42.43
C GLU A 515 -7.21 -14.50 -41.78
N LYS A 516 -6.59 -15.47 -41.09
CA LYS A 516 -7.30 -16.49 -40.29
C LYS A 516 -7.73 -15.98 -38.91
N SER A 517 -7.20 -14.83 -38.50
CA SER A 517 -7.56 -14.15 -37.26
C SER A 517 -8.88 -13.41 -37.43
N ARG A 518 -9.74 -13.53 -36.42
CA ARG A 518 -11.05 -12.86 -36.37
C ARG A 518 -11.03 -11.53 -35.61
N LEU A 519 -9.83 -11.04 -35.29
CA LEU A 519 -9.65 -9.79 -34.56
C LEU A 519 -9.86 -8.61 -35.49
N LYS A 520 -10.74 -7.69 -35.07
CA LYS A 520 -11.04 -6.46 -35.80
C LYS A 520 -9.80 -5.58 -35.98
N LEU A 521 -8.91 -5.58 -35.00
CA LEU A 521 -7.63 -4.87 -35.01
C LEU A 521 -6.74 -5.27 -36.21
N ASN A 522 -6.95 -6.46 -36.78
CA ASN A 522 -6.20 -6.98 -37.92
C ASN A 522 -6.89 -6.71 -39.28
N GLU A 523 -8.14 -6.24 -39.35
CA GLU A 523 -8.87 -6.04 -40.61
C GLU A 523 -8.10 -5.16 -41.62
N ASN A 524 -7.55 -4.03 -41.14
CA ASN A 524 -6.80 -3.10 -41.98
C ASN A 524 -5.49 -3.70 -42.53
N LEU A 525 -4.95 -4.74 -41.88
CA LEU A 525 -3.74 -5.41 -42.36
C LEU A 525 -4.01 -6.28 -43.59
N TYR A 526 -5.22 -6.82 -43.73
CA TYR A 526 -5.60 -7.63 -44.88
C TYR A 526 -5.78 -6.77 -46.14
N SER A 527 -6.22 -5.53 -45.97
CA SER A 527 -6.42 -4.61 -47.09
C SER A 527 -5.12 -4.00 -47.63
N SER A 528 -4.03 -4.01 -46.87
CA SER A 528 -2.76 -3.43 -47.32
C SER A 528 -2.02 -4.37 -48.28
N GLU A 529 -1.51 -3.83 -49.39
CA GLU A 529 -0.72 -4.57 -50.39
C GLU A 529 0.76 -4.65 -50.03
N SER A 530 1.26 -3.67 -49.27
CA SER A 530 2.64 -3.61 -48.80
C SER A 530 2.69 -3.05 -47.37
N TRP A 531 3.85 -3.15 -46.72
CA TRP A 531 4.07 -2.64 -45.38
C TRP A 531 5.30 -1.75 -45.33
N ASN A 532 5.06 -0.45 -45.56
CA ASN A 532 6.07 0.60 -45.59
C ASN A 532 5.74 1.69 -44.56
N GLU A 533 6.54 2.77 -44.53
CA GLU A 533 6.33 3.92 -43.64
C GLU A 533 4.91 4.50 -43.77
N GLU A 534 4.44 4.73 -44.99
CA GLU A 534 3.12 5.32 -45.27
C GLU A 534 1.97 4.46 -44.73
N GLU A 535 2.02 3.14 -44.91
CA GLU A 535 1.00 2.22 -44.40
C GLU A 535 1.02 2.11 -42.86
N ILE A 536 2.20 2.18 -42.23
CA ILE A 536 2.29 2.22 -40.76
C ILE A 536 1.65 3.50 -40.22
N GLU A 537 1.96 4.66 -40.80
CA GLU A 537 1.37 5.95 -40.39
C GLU A 537 -0.14 6.00 -40.63
N LYS A 538 -0.59 5.51 -41.79
CA LYS A 538 -2.00 5.42 -42.14
C LYS A 538 -2.75 4.55 -41.13
N ARG A 539 -2.24 3.36 -40.80
CA ARG A 539 -2.84 2.50 -39.78
C ARG A 539 -2.85 3.16 -38.41
N ALA A 540 -1.76 3.80 -38.00
CA ALA A 540 -1.69 4.50 -36.72
C ALA A 540 -2.78 5.59 -36.61
N ASN A 541 -3.01 6.35 -37.69
CA ASN A 541 -4.08 7.35 -37.75
C ASN A 541 -5.48 6.73 -37.73
N GLU A 542 -5.71 5.60 -38.41
CA GLU A 542 -7.00 4.88 -38.33
C GLU A 542 -7.26 4.35 -36.93
N LEU A 543 -6.27 3.76 -36.26
CA LEU A 543 -6.38 3.31 -34.88
C LEU A 543 -6.67 4.49 -33.93
N PHE A 544 -6.10 5.66 -34.19
CA PHE A 544 -6.39 6.86 -33.40
C PHE A 544 -7.86 7.31 -33.52
N LYS A 545 -8.51 7.14 -34.69
CA LYS A 545 -9.95 7.42 -34.84
C LYS A 545 -10.83 6.52 -33.97
N THR A 546 -10.36 5.33 -33.63
CA THR A 546 -11.02 4.45 -32.65
C THR A 546 -10.66 4.87 -31.22
N ALA A 547 -9.37 5.14 -30.95
CA ALA A 547 -8.89 5.58 -29.64
C ALA A 547 -9.63 6.82 -29.09
N ILE A 548 -9.91 7.81 -29.95
CA ILE A 548 -10.62 9.04 -29.55
C ILE A 548 -12.11 8.80 -29.20
N LYS A 549 -12.67 7.64 -29.58
CA LYS A 549 -14.02 7.23 -29.19
C LYS A 549 -14.00 6.55 -27.81
N CYS A 550 -13.01 5.69 -27.57
CA CYS A 550 -12.78 5.05 -26.27
C CYS A 550 -12.53 6.11 -25.19
N TRP A 551 -11.53 6.98 -25.42
CA TRP A 551 -11.07 7.99 -24.46
C TRP A 551 -11.45 9.38 -24.95
N LYS A 552 -12.74 9.64 -25.05
CA LYS A 552 -13.29 10.87 -25.62
C LYS A 552 -13.07 12.08 -24.69
N MET A 553 -12.66 13.21 -25.26
CA MET A 553 -12.62 14.47 -24.52
C MET A 553 -14.03 14.85 -24.04
N PRO A 554 -14.24 15.07 -22.73
CA PRO A 554 -15.55 15.43 -22.22
C PRO A 554 -15.94 16.83 -22.71
N LYS A 555 -17.24 17.07 -22.81
CA LYS A 555 -17.80 18.37 -23.21
C LYS A 555 -18.75 18.85 -22.11
N VAL A 556 -18.64 20.11 -21.76
CA VAL A 556 -19.54 20.81 -20.83
C VAL A 556 -19.73 22.24 -21.34
N ASP A 557 -20.84 22.88 -20.97
CA ASP A 557 -21.10 24.28 -21.32
C ASP A 557 -19.95 25.16 -20.80
N GLU A 558 -19.35 25.96 -21.70
CA GLU A 558 -18.24 26.86 -21.39
C GLU A 558 -18.57 27.78 -20.21
N LYS A 559 -19.84 28.17 -20.03
CA LYS A 559 -20.25 28.98 -18.89
C LYS A 559 -19.97 28.29 -17.55
N LEU A 560 -20.07 26.97 -17.47
CA LEU A 560 -19.72 26.24 -16.24
C LEU A 560 -18.21 26.14 -16.04
N ILE A 561 -17.44 25.95 -17.12
CA ILE A 561 -15.99 25.97 -17.04
C ILE A 561 -15.50 27.29 -16.41
N HIS A 562 -16.19 28.39 -16.74
CA HIS A 562 -15.87 29.73 -16.21
C HIS A 562 -16.59 30.10 -14.91
N SER A 563 -17.69 29.41 -14.55
CA SER A 563 -18.47 29.66 -13.33
C SER A 563 -18.11 28.77 -12.15
N VAL A 564 -17.35 27.69 -12.38
CA VAL A 564 -16.64 27.07 -11.26
C VAL A 564 -15.63 28.12 -10.83
N GLU A 565 -15.99 28.89 -9.80
CA GLU A 565 -15.08 29.69 -9.00
C GLU A 565 -14.10 28.71 -8.34
N PHE A 566 -13.17 28.19 -9.15
CA PHE A 566 -11.86 27.90 -8.61
C PHE A 566 -11.43 29.22 -8.01
N ILE A 567 -11.33 29.24 -6.68
CA ILE A 567 -10.26 29.98 -6.05
C ILE A 567 -9.03 29.49 -6.83
N GLU A 568 -8.61 30.25 -7.85
CA GLU A 568 -7.29 30.10 -8.43
C GLU A 568 -6.42 29.92 -7.22
N LYS A 569 -5.68 28.81 -7.14
CA LYS A 569 -4.67 28.73 -6.09
C LYS A 569 -3.81 29.97 -6.29
N GLU A 570 -4.02 30.99 -5.46
CA GLU A 570 -3.28 32.24 -5.55
C GLU A 570 -1.79 31.96 -5.31
N PHE A 571 -1.48 30.77 -4.77
CA PHE A 571 -0.18 30.29 -4.38
C PHE A 571 0.20 28.95 -5.05
N PHE A 572 1.49 28.74 -5.22
CA PHE A 572 2.16 27.52 -5.66
C PHE A 572 2.90 26.91 -4.48
N ASP A 573 3.01 25.59 -4.41
CA ASP A 573 3.82 24.90 -3.38
C ASP A 573 5.18 24.54 -4.00
N LEU A 574 6.23 24.27 -3.20
CA LEU A 574 7.55 23.87 -3.75
C LEU A 574 7.54 22.50 -4.45
N SER A 575 6.47 21.72 -4.27
CA SER A 575 6.24 20.46 -4.96
C SER A 575 5.76 20.64 -6.40
N ASP A 576 5.24 21.83 -6.73
CA ASP A 576 4.71 22.10 -8.05
C ASP A 576 5.89 22.26 -9.03
N GLU A 577 5.98 21.38 -10.04
CA GLU A 577 6.95 21.50 -11.13
C GLU A 577 6.54 22.65 -12.07
N ILE A 578 6.85 23.88 -11.65
CA ILE A 578 6.52 25.10 -12.38
C ILE A 578 7.78 25.78 -12.91
N ASP A 579 7.78 26.08 -14.22
CA ASP A 579 8.76 27.01 -14.79
C ASP A 579 8.36 28.45 -14.44
N VAL A 580 9.14 29.09 -13.58
CA VAL A 580 8.92 30.47 -13.14
C VAL A 580 9.66 31.51 -13.99
N THR A 581 10.22 31.09 -15.14
CA THR A 581 10.89 32.00 -16.07
C THR A 581 9.96 33.12 -16.52
N GLY A 582 10.41 34.37 -16.38
CA GLY A 582 9.63 35.56 -16.75
C GLY A 582 8.59 36.00 -15.73
N ARG A 583 8.36 35.25 -14.65
CA ARG A 583 7.43 35.60 -13.56
C ARG A 583 8.16 36.18 -12.35
N LYS A 584 7.46 36.98 -11.54
CA LYS A 584 8.02 37.61 -10.32
C LYS A 584 7.27 37.14 -9.07
N PRO A 585 7.96 36.80 -7.98
CA PRO A 585 7.29 36.47 -6.74
C PRO A 585 6.76 37.75 -6.09
N ILE A 586 5.61 37.62 -5.42
CA ILE A 586 4.90 38.70 -4.72
C ILE A 586 4.90 38.44 -3.21
N ALA A 587 4.79 37.17 -2.84
CA ALA A 587 4.84 36.72 -1.45
C ALA A 587 5.23 35.25 -1.38
N PHE A 588 5.60 34.80 -0.20
CA PHE A 588 5.68 33.40 0.15
C PHE A 588 5.26 33.18 1.60
N GLU A 589 4.86 31.97 1.95
CA GLU A 589 4.46 31.57 3.28
C GLU A 589 5.31 30.36 3.66
N ILE A 590 5.93 30.40 4.83
CA ILE A 590 6.72 29.30 5.38
C ILE A 590 6.42 29.23 6.88
N LEU A 591 6.22 28.02 7.43
CA LEU A 591 5.82 27.82 8.84
C LEU A 591 4.54 28.60 9.23
N GLY A 592 3.62 28.80 8.29
CA GLY A 592 2.36 29.54 8.50
C GLY A 592 2.53 31.06 8.60
N GLN A 593 3.72 31.62 8.32
CA GLN A 593 3.96 33.07 8.28
C GLN A 593 4.16 33.54 6.85
N LYS A 594 3.39 34.56 6.45
CA LYS A 594 3.44 35.14 5.10
C LYS A 594 4.41 36.32 5.02
N HIS A 595 5.32 36.26 4.05
CA HIS A 595 6.38 37.23 3.77
C HIS A 595 6.21 37.79 2.36
N THR A 596 6.13 39.12 2.24
CA THR A 596 6.02 39.80 0.95
C THR A 596 7.39 40.00 0.31
N VAL A 597 7.53 39.72 -0.97
CA VAL A 597 8.78 39.86 -1.74
C VAL A 597 8.51 40.48 -3.11
N ASN A 598 9.53 41.04 -3.74
CA ASN A 598 9.37 41.74 -5.03
C ASN A 598 10.29 41.20 -6.14
N SER A 599 11.16 40.25 -5.80
CA SER A 599 12.12 39.61 -6.71
C SER A 599 12.53 38.24 -6.19
N TRP A 600 12.97 37.36 -7.09
CA TRP A 600 13.54 36.06 -6.71
C TRP A 600 14.79 36.20 -5.82
N LYS A 601 15.57 37.28 -5.99
CA LYS A 601 16.66 37.63 -5.07
C LYS A 601 16.17 37.88 -3.64
N SER A 602 15.12 38.69 -3.46
CA SER A 602 14.52 38.92 -2.14
C SER A 602 13.88 37.67 -1.56
N PHE A 603 13.27 36.81 -2.41
CA PHE A 603 12.71 35.53 -2.01
C PHE A 603 13.78 34.60 -1.42
N MET A 604 14.90 34.42 -2.12
CA MET A 604 16.00 33.58 -1.65
C MET A 604 16.59 34.10 -0.34
N TYR A 605 16.78 35.42 -0.23
CA TYR A 605 17.35 36.06 0.95
C TYR A 605 16.46 35.91 2.18
N GLU A 606 15.17 36.24 2.08
CA GLU A 606 14.24 36.14 3.21
C GLU A 606 14.02 34.68 3.62
N ALA A 607 13.86 33.75 2.67
CA ALA A 607 13.74 32.32 2.98
C ALA A 607 14.97 31.80 3.71
N SER A 608 16.18 32.13 3.23
CA SER A 608 17.45 31.76 3.88
C SER A 608 17.56 32.32 5.30
N LYS A 609 17.11 33.55 5.52
CA LYS A 609 17.14 34.21 6.83
C LYS A 609 16.16 33.58 7.81
N ILE A 610 14.97 33.18 7.35
CA ILE A 610 13.98 32.47 8.17
C ILE A 610 14.52 31.10 8.58
N LEU A 611 15.07 30.32 7.64
CA LEU A 611 15.67 29.02 7.93
C LEU A 611 16.86 29.13 8.90
N TYR A 612 17.72 30.13 8.72
CA TYR A 612 18.80 30.41 9.67
C TYR A 612 18.29 30.68 11.09
N ASN A 613 17.22 31.49 11.22
CA ASN A 613 16.63 31.81 12.52
C ASN A 613 15.88 30.62 13.14
N LEU A 614 15.40 29.68 12.32
CA LEU A 614 14.73 28.46 12.77
C LEU A 614 15.73 27.53 13.47
N GLU A 615 16.83 27.17 12.79
CA GLU A 615 17.89 26.37 13.39
C GLU A 615 19.28 26.69 12.81
N GLU A 616 19.97 27.62 13.47
CA GLU A 616 21.30 28.12 13.06
C GLU A 616 22.33 27.00 12.83
N LYS A 617 22.28 25.94 13.64
CA LYS A 617 23.23 24.81 13.53
C LYS A 617 23.08 24.08 12.20
N ILE A 618 21.84 23.80 11.77
CA ILE A 618 21.55 23.17 10.48
C ILE A 618 22.00 24.09 9.36
N PHE A 619 21.62 25.37 9.38
CA PHE A 619 21.99 26.32 8.33
C PHE A 619 23.51 26.44 8.14
N LYS A 620 24.28 26.44 9.24
CA LYS A 620 25.75 26.52 9.19
C LYS A 620 26.40 25.31 8.51
N THR A 621 25.75 24.15 8.49
CA THR A 621 26.26 22.97 7.78
C THR A 621 26.31 23.18 6.27
N PHE A 622 25.44 24.04 5.71
CA PHE A 622 25.33 24.28 4.26
C PHE A 622 26.61 24.88 3.65
N VAL A 623 27.42 25.54 4.47
CA VAL A 623 28.73 26.08 4.07
C VAL A 623 29.70 24.96 3.64
N TYR A 624 29.53 23.75 4.18
CA TYR A 624 30.39 22.60 3.92
C TYR A 624 29.71 21.50 3.08
N ASP A 625 28.39 21.57 2.90
CA ASP A 625 27.61 20.57 2.16
C ASP A 625 27.83 20.70 0.64
N ASN A 626 28.08 19.57 -0.03
CA ASN A 626 28.38 19.54 -1.46
C ASN A 626 27.17 19.92 -2.33
N ASP A 627 25.95 19.79 -1.83
CA ASP A 627 24.75 20.13 -2.62
C ASP A 627 24.65 21.64 -2.91
N PHE A 628 25.34 22.47 -2.11
CA PHE A 628 25.47 23.91 -2.32
C PHE A 628 26.74 24.33 -3.08
N SER A 629 27.44 23.38 -3.70
CA SER A 629 28.57 23.67 -4.60
C SER A 629 28.06 23.97 -6.02
N GLY A 630 27.63 25.21 -6.25
CA GLY A 630 27.24 25.65 -7.59
C GLY A 630 28.36 25.46 -8.63
N ARG A 631 28.01 25.46 -9.93
CA ARG A 631 28.94 25.13 -11.04
C ARG A 631 30.26 25.92 -11.09
N LYS A 632 30.28 27.15 -10.59
CA LYS A 632 31.45 28.07 -10.63
C LYS A 632 31.90 28.55 -9.25
N SER A 633 30.97 28.63 -8.31
CA SER A 633 31.17 29.11 -6.95
C SER A 633 30.11 28.46 -6.07
N ARG A 634 30.38 28.35 -4.77
CA ARG A 634 29.39 27.88 -3.81
C ARG A 634 28.21 28.84 -3.75
N ILE A 635 27.03 28.29 -3.51
CA ILE A 635 25.79 29.05 -3.33
C ILE A 635 25.70 29.59 -1.91
N ILE A 636 26.24 28.84 -0.94
CA ILE A 636 26.40 29.26 0.46
C ILE A 636 27.87 29.06 0.85
N SER A 637 28.51 30.14 1.30
CA SER A 637 29.96 30.18 1.58
C SER A 637 30.25 31.04 2.80
N SER A 638 31.36 30.71 3.49
CA SER A 638 31.93 31.57 4.53
C SER A 638 32.87 32.65 3.96
N ARG A 639 33.09 32.65 2.64
CA ARG A 639 33.91 33.62 1.91
C ARG A 639 33.05 34.44 0.95
N LYS A 640 33.50 35.65 0.62
CA LYS A 640 32.86 36.52 -0.40
C LYS A 640 33.38 36.21 -1.81
N ASP A 641 33.41 34.94 -2.18
CA ASP A 641 33.97 34.44 -3.45
C ASP A 641 32.91 34.21 -4.56
N MET A 642 31.71 34.73 -4.33
CA MET A 642 30.54 34.64 -5.23
C MET A 642 30.46 35.85 -6.16
N ARG A 643 29.60 35.78 -7.19
CA ARG A 643 29.35 36.90 -8.11
C ARG A 643 28.57 38.03 -7.45
N GLU A 644 27.52 37.71 -6.70
CA GLU A 644 26.72 38.71 -5.99
C GLU A 644 26.41 38.24 -4.55
N PRO A 645 27.43 38.29 -3.66
CA PRO A 645 27.30 37.80 -2.29
C PRO A 645 26.40 38.71 -1.46
N VAL A 646 25.37 38.12 -0.84
CA VAL A 646 24.53 38.79 0.16
C VAL A 646 24.76 38.13 1.52
N GLN A 647 25.01 38.94 2.55
CA GLN A 647 25.30 38.44 3.89
C GLN A 647 24.01 38.09 4.63
N ILE A 648 23.92 36.88 5.17
CA ILE A 648 22.80 36.44 6.04
C ILE A 648 23.12 36.74 7.51
N THR A 649 24.34 36.40 7.93
CA THR A 649 24.87 36.61 9.29
C THR A 649 26.39 36.82 9.22
N ASP A 650 27.05 37.06 10.34
CA ASP A 650 28.50 37.22 10.40
C ASP A 650 29.23 35.99 9.87
N GLY A 651 29.94 36.17 8.75
CA GLY A 651 30.74 35.13 8.12
C GLY A 651 29.94 34.11 7.29
N ILE A 652 28.67 34.36 6.94
CA ILE A 652 27.90 33.50 6.00
C ILE A 652 27.25 34.35 4.90
N PHE A 653 27.55 34.00 3.66
CA PHE A 653 27.09 34.66 2.46
C PHE A 653 26.32 33.70 1.56
N ILE A 654 25.31 34.22 0.85
CA ILE A 654 24.57 33.51 -0.19
C ILE A 654 24.76 34.18 -1.56
N GLU A 655 24.80 33.39 -2.63
CA GLU A 655 24.84 33.86 -4.02
C GLU A 655 23.42 34.20 -4.47
N THR A 656 23.20 35.43 -4.90
CA THR A 656 21.86 35.88 -5.32
C THR A 656 21.72 36.14 -6.82
N ASN A 657 22.82 36.08 -7.58
CA ASN A 657 22.78 36.20 -9.04
C ASN A 657 22.46 34.85 -9.70
N LEU A 658 21.23 34.39 -9.47
CA LEU A 658 20.69 33.12 -9.97
C LEU A 658 19.42 33.37 -10.80
N ASN A 659 19.16 32.49 -11.77
CA ASN A 659 17.88 32.53 -12.48
C ASN A 659 16.74 32.04 -11.56
N ALA A 660 15.51 32.41 -11.89
CA ALA A 660 14.32 32.17 -11.07
C ALA A 660 14.15 30.70 -10.65
N ASN A 661 14.32 29.76 -11.59
CA ASN A 661 14.22 28.32 -11.31
C ASN A 661 15.35 27.83 -10.40
N SER A 662 16.56 28.37 -10.56
CA SER A 662 17.70 28.01 -9.70
C SER A 662 17.46 28.50 -8.27
N VAL A 663 16.90 29.70 -8.10
CA VAL A 663 16.50 30.19 -6.77
C VAL A 663 15.51 29.23 -6.12
N LEU A 664 14.44 28.86 -6.83
CA LEU A 664 13.41 27.96 -6.31
C LEU A 664 13.99 26.61 -5.88
N ASN A 665 14.85 26.01 -6.73
CA ASN A 665 15.50 24.73 -6.45
C ASN A 665 16.45 24.79 -5.26
N TYR A 666 17.22 25.87 -5.08
CA TYR A 666 18.08 25.99 -3.90
C TYR A 666 17.28 26.23 -2.63
N VAL A 667 16.16 26.95 -2.67
CA VAL A 667 15.28 27.10 -1.49
C VAL A 667 14.63 25.76 -1.13
N LYS A 668 14.17 24.99 -2.13
CA LYS A 668 13.69 23.63 -1.95
C LYS A 668 14.74 22.72 -1.31
N LEU A 669 15.95 22.72 -1.86
CA LEU A 669 17.08 21.97 -1.31
C LEU A 669 17.41 22.39 0.13
N MET A 670 17.36 23.68 0.47
CA MET A 670 17.53 24.13 1.85
C MET A 670 16.45 23.52 2.75
N MET A 671 15.18 23.56 2.35
CA MET A 671 14.08 23.00 3.13
C MET A 671 14.18 21.48 3.32
N GLU A 672 14.60 20.74 2.30
CA GLU A 672 14.84 19.29 2.40
C GLU A 672 15.86 18.97 3.52
N LYS A 673 16.88 19.82 3.72
CA LYS A 673 17.87 19.64 4.80
C LYS A 673 17.33 19.94 6.20
N TYR A 674 16.18 20.61 6.30
CA TYR A 674 15.43 20.78 7.55
C TYR A 674 14.37 19.69 7.74
N GLU A 675 14.36 18.66 6.88
CA GLU A 675 13.32 17.63 6.85
C GLU A 675 11.91 18.21 6.66
N MET A 676 11.83 19.41 6.08
CA MET A 676 10.56 20.07 5.77
C MET A 676 9.98 19.49 4.48
N SER A 677 8.66 19.34 4.46
CA SER A 677 7.93 18.96 3.26
C SER A 677 7.91 20.12 2.27
N ASP A 678 7.87 19.80 0.98
CA ASP A 678 7.59 20.78 -0.09
C ASP A 678 6.26 21.53 0.13
N GLU A 679 5.35 20.96 0.92
CA GLU A 679 4.05 21.53 1.28
C GLU A 679 4.14 22.59 2.41
N ASP A 680 5.28 22.67 3.11
CA ASP A 680 5.52 23.62 4.21
C ASP A 680 5.85 25.03 3.73
N MET A 681 6.03 25.21 2.41
CA MET A 681 6.23 26.51 1.79
C MET A 681 5.36 26.72 0.56
N ARG A 682 4.67 27.86 0.55
CA ARG A 682 3.79 28.32 -0.53
C ARG A 682 4.26 29.65 -1.07
N PHE A 683 4.06 29.95 -2.35
CA PHE A 683 4.51 31.21 -2.95
C PHE A 683 3.58 31.74 -4.04
N TRP A 684 3.44 33.06 -4.09
CA TRP A 684 2.58 33.78 -5.03
C TRP A 684 3.44 34.43 -6.11
N ILE A 685 3.07 34.33 -7.38
CA ILE A 685 3.79 34.92 -8.52
C ILE A 685 2.86 35.72 -9.43
N LYS A 686 3.40 36.75 -10.11
CA LYS A 686 2.74 37.55 -11.14
C LYS A 686 3.56 37.62 -12.43
#